data_AF-A0AAE6ZNU2-F1
#
_entry.id   AF-A0AAE6ZNU2-F1
#
_cell.length_a   1.000
_cell.length_b   1.000
_cell.length_c   1.000
_cell.angle_alpha   90.00
_cell.angle_beta   90.00
_cell.angle_gamma   90.00
#
_symmetry.space_group_name_H-M   'P 1'
#
loop_
_entity.id
_entity.type
_entity.pdbx_description
1 polymer ?
#
loop_
_entity_poly.entity_id
_entity_poly.type
_entity_poly.pdbx_seq_one_letter_code
_entity_poly.pdbx_strand_id
1 'polypeptide(L)'
;MSILLYNPDKKDKAAFLDEFVIRNRIFDHMFWEIQTDKMIVPEQHYMIVGPRGAGKTSMLLRLKYAVEDDPVLSKRVIPVMFGEEQYNIGELGNLWERIAEYLEDYYGFDGITGEIEKYIYRDDYEEASFRILIKYLDQRKQNRIMLLIDNIGQLFDKFEINEIRRLREILQTWPHIRLVAGSPVILHYIVDYDQPLHEFFKIIRLNSLTDEEAVTLIRKLAVVHHEEEKIERILAKMPERVSTLNTLSGGIPRTIVLLFKVFVDNEHGNALSDLERILDAVTPLYKHRMDDLPPQQQKIIDAVALHWEPIEVKDLTKAVRLESKVISAQLRQLEKNQVVEKYRTKTKNHQYQLKERFFNIWYLMRYGRKMDRNKVIWLVKFLEAWCEKGEIEKRIKDYIKKAKKGEMNENALEIYALTYSFFESIKTETKLQLKDSVPSHLSKNIVIKDDDLFDVLDKAIKKGNGKRAFALLKNINFAKEQNRDRILHCFIQLDLALLQAWASVLINVEEKEYDENLLYLNSVVALILALRGISVLVITDEKQHLSIIMKHFADFLETSFHRITQTGQRMIIVLIQLLLSGNYWSIVMDFFNEKKSLKKKMPYLFELSQYYIALHNNEERRIHTISARLDQTIGRERMDAFIKETEEVKLAWEK
;
A
#
# COMPACT_ATOMS: atom_id res chain seq x y z
N MET A 1 28.54 2.43 11.43
CA MET A 1 29.02 1.03 11.50
C MET A 1 28.02 0.10 10.83
N SER A 2 28.48 -1.01 10.23
CA SER A 2 27.58 -2.05 9.68
C SER A 2 26.98 -2.86 10.82
N ILE A 3 25.67 -2.81 11.00
CA ILE A 3 24.98 -3.71 11.93
C ILE A 3 25.09 -5.13 11.37
N LEU A 4 25.84 -6.00 12.04
CA LEU A 4 25.84 -7.44 11.78
C LEU A 4 24.49 -8.01 12.24
N LEU A 5 23.56 -8.17 11.29
CA LEU A 5 22.17 -8.59 11.54
C LEU A 5 22.00 -10.11 11.73
N TYR A 6 22.89 -10.89 11.13
CA TYR A 6 22.79 -12.35 11.05
C TYR A 6 23.80 -13.07 11.94
N ASN A 7 24.92 -12.42 12.27
CA ASN A 7 26.00 -12.99 13.09
C ASN A 7 26.33 -12.05 14.26
N PRO A 8 25.49 -12.02 15.32
CA PRO A 8 25.71 -11.13 16.47
C PRO A 8 26.97 -11.47 17.27
N ASP A 9 27.43 -12.72 17.19
CA ASP A 9 28.66 -13.26 17.77
C ASP A 9 29.94 -12.64 17.19
N LYS A 10 29.89 -12.13 15.96
CA LYS A 10 31.01 -11.44 15.31
C LYS A 10 31.16 -9.97 15.74
N LYS A 11 30.25 -9.45 16.56
CA LYS A 11 30.38 -8.10 17.13
C LYS A 11 31.32 -8.15 18.34
N ASP A 12 32.00 -7.03 18.58
CA ASP A 12 32.69 -6.81 19.84
C ASP A 12 31.71 -6.95 21.03
N LYS A 13 32.18 -7.56 22.12
CA LYS A 13 31.36 -7.87 23.30
C LYS A 13 30.76 -6.60 23.90
N ALA A 14 31.53 -5.53 24.06
CA ALA A 14 31.04 -4.29 24.67
C ALA A 14 29.98 -3.63 23.78
N ALA A 15 30.22 -3.59 22.47
CA ALA A 15 29.25 -3.07 21.52
C ALA A 15 27.93 -3.89 21.51
N PHE A 16 28.03 -5.23 21.56
CA PHE A 16 26.84 -6.08 21.63
C PHE A 16 26.01 -5.82 22.90
N LEU A 17 26.66 -5.75 24.06
CA LEU A 17 25.99 -5.50 25.34
C LEU A 17 25.31 -4.13 25.37
N ASP A 18 25.97 -3.11 24.80
CA ASP A 18 25.44 -1.75 24.68
C ASP A 18 24.20 -1.67 23.77
N GLU A 19 24.15 -2.48 22.70
CA GLU A 19 23.00 -2.58 21.80
C GLU A 19 21.84 -3.46 22.35
N PHE A 20 22.09 -4.30 23.35
CA PHE A 20 21.08 -5.16 23.97
C PHE A 20 20.17 -4.35 24.92
N VAL A 21 19.20 -3.63 24.34
CA VAL A 21 18.32 -2.69 25.08
C VAL A 21 16.88 -3.19 25.29
N ILE A 22 16.53 -4.33 24.70
CA ILE A 22 15.20 -4.95 24.78
C ILE A 22 15.29 -6.30 25.48
N ARG A 23 14.16 -6.82 25.99
CA ARG A 23 14.08 -8.12 26.70
C ARG A 23 14.87 -8.21 28.00
N ASN A 24 15.37 -7.10 28.54
CA ASN A 24 16.15 -7.07 29.79
C ASN A 24 15.43 -7.80 30.93
N ARG A 25 14.14 -7.54 31.14
CA ARG A 25 13.36 -8.25 32.17
C ARG A 25 13.36 -9.79 32.01
N ILE A 26 13.32 -10.31 30.78
CA ILE A 26 13.37 -11.76 30.54
C ILE A 26 14.78 -12.27 30.84
N PHE A 27 15.80 -11.56 30.34
CA PHE A 27 17.20 -11.86 30.62
C PHE A 27 17.48 -11.87 32.12
N ASP A 28 17.12 -10.80 32.84
CA ASP A 28 17.38 -10.63 34.27
C ASP A 28 16.76 -11.77 35.09
N HIS A 29 15.52 -12.17 34.75
CA HIS A 29 14.86 -13.28 35.41
C HIS A 29 15.56 -14.62 35.13
N MET A 30 15.90 -14.91 33.87
CA MET A 30 16.60 -16.15 33.52
C MET A 30 17.99 -16.21 34.16
N PHE A 31 18.72 -15.10 34.11
CA PHE A 31 20.07 -15.01 34.65
C PHE A 31 20.07 -15.08 36.17
N TRP A 32 19.09 -14.48 36.84
CA TRP A 32 18.92 -14.62 38.29
C TRP A 32 18.76 -16.09 38.69
N GLU A 33 17.89 -16.85 38.02
CA GLU A 33 17.72 -18.30 38.28
C GLU A 33 19.05 -19.05 38.03
N ILE A 34 19.71 -18.79 36.90
CA ILE A 34 21.02 -19.40 36.58
C ILE A 34 22.09 -19.08 37.64
N GLN A 35 22.09 -17.87 38.17
CA GLN A 35 23.05 -17.42 39.17
C GLN A 35 22.82 -18.12 40.52
N THR A 36 21.55 -18.29 40.92
CA THR A 36 21.15 -18.92 42.19
C THR A 36 21.29 -20.44 42.19
N ASP A 37 21.11 -21.06 41.03
CA ASP A 37 21.07 -22.52 40.90
C ASP A 37 22.47 -23.10 41.07
N LYS A 38 22.63 -23.95 42.10
CA LYS A 38 23.94 -24.50 42.46
C LYS A 38 24.34 -25.67 41.57
N MET A 39 23.42 -26.27 40.82
CA MET A 39 23.67 -27.47 40.01
C MET A 39 24.27 -28.61 40.85
N ILE A 40 23.71 -28.79 42.06
CA ILE A 40 23.99 -29.96 42.92
C ILE A 40 23.12 -31.13 42.45
N VAL A 41 21.88 -30.82 42.09
CA VAL A 41 20.95 -31.71 41.39
C VAL A 41 20.72 -31.18 39.98
N PRO A 42 20.23 -32.02 39.04
CA PRO A 42 19.85 -31.55 37.70
C PRO A 42 18.82 -30.42 37.78
N GLU A 43 19.15 -29.30 37.15
CA GLU A 43 18.33 -28.08 37.19
C GLU A 43 17.36 -28.03 36.01
N GLN A 44 16.30 -27.22 36.14
CA GLN A 44 15.35 -27.00 35.07
C GLN A 44 16.03 -26.41 33.81
N HIS A 45 15.85 -27.10 32.68
CA HIS A 45 16.31 -26.65 31.36
C HIS A 45 15.33 -25.65 30.74
N TYR A 46 15.85 -24.77 29.89
CA TYR A 46 15.06 -23.73 29.22
C TYR A 46 14.92 -23.98 27.73
N MET A 47 13.77 -23.59 27.20
CA MET A 47 13.51 -23.54 25.77
C MET A 47 12.95 -22.15 25.42
N ILE A 48 13.75 -21.36 24.72
CA ILE A 48 13.43 -20.02 24.23
C ILE A 48 12.75 -20.17 22.87
N VAL A 49 11.45 -19.89 22.82
CA VAL A 49 10.62 -20.02 21.62
C VAL A 49 10.25 -18.65 21.08
N GLY A 50 10.46 -18.44 19.79
CA GLY A 50 9.99 -17.25 19.08
C GLY A 50 10.42 -17.27 17.62
N PRO A 51 9.74 -16.54 16.73
CA PRO A 51 10.02 -16.57 15.30
C PRO A 51 11.47 -16.18 14.97
N ARG A 52 11.94 -16.52 13.76
CA ARG A 52 13.25 -16.05 13.27
C ARG A 52 13.31 -14.52 13.33
N GLY A 53 14.41 -13.99 13.87
CA GLY A 53 14.59 -12.55 14.12
C GLY A 53 14.08 -12.04 15.47
N ALA A 54 13.47 -12.89 16.31
CA ALA A 54 12.96 -12.51 17.64
C ALA A 54 14.05 -12.18 18.70
N GLY A 55 15.33 -12.43 18.40
CA GLY A 55 16.45 -12.20 19.31
C GLY A 55 16.87 -13.42 20.15
N LYS A 56 16.52 -14.65 19.74
CA LYS A 56 16.90 -15.89 20.44
C LYS A 56 18.42 -16.06 20.57
N THR A 57 19.13 -16.03 19.45
CA THR A 57 20.60 -16.09 19.39
C THR A 57 21.23 -15.00 20.25
N SER A 58 20.70 -13.77 20.19
CA SER A 58 21.15 -12.65 21.03
C SER A 58 20.91 -12.91 22.51
N MET A 59 19.79 -13.52 22.90
CA MET A 59 19.53 -13.89 24.29
C MET A 59 20.52 -14.96 24.79
N LEU A 60 20.79 -15.99 23.97
CA LEU A 60 21.80 -17.02 24.30
C LEU A 60 23.19 -16.40 24.45
N LEU A 61 23.60 -15.53 23.52
CA LEU A 61 24.87 -14.83 23.58
C LEU A 61 24.98 -13.90 24.80
N ARG A 62 23.90 -13.19 25.13
CA ARG A 62 23.83 -12.32 26.31
C ARG A 62 23.99 -13.13 27.61
N LEU A 63 23.39 -14.32 27.68
CA LEU A 63 23.56 -15.26 28.79
C LEU A 63 25.00 -15.78 28.87
N LYS A 64 25.61 -16.18 27.75
CA LYS A 64 27.03 -16.58 27.68
C LYS A 64 27.91 -15.51 28.33
N TYR A 65 27.81 -14.27 27.85
CA TYR A 65 28.60 -13.16 28.38
C TYR A 65 28.32 -12.88 29.85
N ALA A 66 27.05 -12.97 30.29
CA ALA A 66 26.71 -12.79 31.71
C ALA A 66 27.37 -13.84 32.61
N VAL A 67 27.46 -15.10 32.16
CA VAL A 67 28.13 -16.18 32.90
C VAL A 67 29.64 -15.96 32.96
N GLU A 68 30.25 -15.54 31.85
CA GLU A 68 31.68 -15.23 31.80
C GLU A 68 32.06 -14.03 32.69
N ASP A 69 31.20 -13.01 32.74
CA ASP A 69 31.46 -11.77 33.48
C ASP A 69 31.17 -11.92 34.99
N ASP A 70 30.39 -12.91 35.41
CA ASP A 70 30.10 -13.15 36.83
C ASP A 70 31.30 -13.82 37.53
N PRO A 71 31.92 -13.18 38.54
CA PRO A 71 33.15 -13.69 39.18
C PRO A 71 33.00 -14.99 39.97
N VAL A 72 31.76 -15.36 40.32
CA VAL A 72 31.44 -16.58 41.07
C VAL A 72 31.02 -17.68 40.11
N LEU A 73 30.14 -17.38 39.17
CA LEU A 73 29.57 -18.34 38.23
C LEU A 73 30.61 -18.84 37.23
N SER A 74 31.44 -17.95 36.68
CA SER A 74 32.53 -18.29 35.75
C SER A 74 33.54 -19.29 36.34
N LYS A 75 33.66 -19.39 37.66
CA LYS A 75 34.55 -20.35 38.34
C LYS A 75 33.98 -21.76 38.46
N ARG A 76 32.68 -21.93 38.23
CA ARG A 76 31.97 -23.21 38.37
C ARG A 76 31.28 -23.69 37.09
N VAL A 77 30.85 -22.78 36.22
CA VAL A 77 30.06 -23.06 35.03
C VAL A 77 30.78 -22.57 33.78
N ILE A 78 30.83 -23.43 32.75
CA ILE A 78 31.40 -23.18 31.43
C ILE A 78 30.24 -22.95 30.44
N PRO A 79 30.10 -21.77 29.82
CA PRO A 79 29.08 -21.55 28.81
C PRO A 79 29.55 -22.05 27.44
N VAL A 80 29.02 -23.21 27.01
CA VAL A 80 29.30 -23.80 25.70
C VAL A 80 28.22 -23.36 24.73
N MET A 81 28.57 -22.56 23.72
CA MET A 81 27.61 -22.05 22.73
C MET A 81 27.91 -22.60 21.35
N PHE A 82 26.91 -23.25 20.76
CA PHE A 82 26.98 -23.72 19.38
C PHE A 82 26.43 -22.68 18.41
N GLY A 83 26.99 -22.66 17.20
CA GLY A 83 26.46 -21.86 16.08
C GLY A 83 25.16 -22.46 15.54
N GLU A 84 24.41 -21.66 14.77
CA GLU A 84 23.09 -22.05 14.21
C GLU A 84 23.16 -23.28 13.30
N GLU A 85 24.28 -23.48 12.60
CA GLU A 85 24.48 -24.59 11.66
C GLU A 85 25.43 -25.65 12.25
N GLN A 86 24.86 -26.73 12.81
CA GLN A 86 25.62 -27.89 13.32
C GLN A 86 25.42 -29.09 12.39
N TYR A 87 26.03 -29.06 11.19
CA TYR A 87 25.91 -30.19 10.24
C TYR A 87 26.57 -31.47 10.76
N ASN A 88 27.68 -31.33 11.49
CA ASN A 88 28.50 -32.44 11.96
C ASN A 88 27.88 -33.24 13.11
N ILE A 89 26.82 -32.73 13.75
CA ILE A 89 26.10 -33.46 14.79
C ILE A 89 24.97 -34.25 14.11
N GLY A 90 25.23 -35.54 13.87
CA GLY A 90 24.27 -36.49 13.31
C GLY A 90 23.60 -37.37 14.36
N GLU A 91 24.35 -37.73 15.40
CA GLU A 91 23.94 -38.61 16.51
C GLU A 91 24.38 -38.00 17.87
N LEU A 92 23.87 -38.56 18.96
CA LEU A 92 24.11 -38.06 20.32
C LEU A 92 25.59 -38.18 20.73
N GLY A 93 26.32 -39.19 20.24
CA GLY A 93 27.76 -39.30 20.46
C GLY A 93 28.53 -38.07 19.93
N ASN A 94 28.19 -37.60 18.72
CA ASN A 94 28.80 -36.40 18.14
C ASN A 94 28.51 -35.14 18.96
N LEU A 95 27.39 -35.09 19.70
CA LEU A 95 27.11 -33.97 20.59
C LEU A 95 28.17 -33.88 21.70
N TRP A 96 28.53 -35.01 22.31
CA TRP A 96 29.53 -35.07 23.38
C TRP A 96 30.93 -34.78 22.88
N GLU A 97 31.29 -35.34 21.73
CA GLU A 97 32.52 -35.03 21.00
C GLU A 97 32.64 -33.53 20.72
N ARG A 98 31.57 -32.91 20.20
CA ARG A 98 31.57 -31.47 19.89
C ARG A 98 31.72 -30.60 21.14
N ILE A 99 31.15 -31.01 22.27
CA ILE A 99 31.39 -30.34 23.55
C ILE A 99 32.85 -30.49 23.95
N ALA A 100 33.44 -31.68 23.83
CA ALA A 100 34.84 -31.93 24.14
C ALA A 100 35.79 -31.04 23.31
N GLU A 101 35.58 -30.98 21.99
CA GLU A 101 36.33 -30.08 21.09
C GLU A 101 36.27 -28.62 21.57
N TYR A 102 35.06 -28.14 21.88
CA TYR A 102 34.87 -26.76 22.36
C TYR A 102 35.57 -26.50 23.71
N LEU A 103 35.62 -27.49 24.60
CA LEU A 103 36.32 -27.38 25.87
C LEU A 103 37.85 -27.32 25.68
N GLU A 104 38.39 -28.07 24.73
CA GLU A 104 39.82 -28.02 24.38
C GLU A 104 40.19 -26.68 23.74
N ASP A 105 39.42 -26.24 22.75
CA ASP A 105 39.70 -25.02 21.99
C ASP A 105 39.66 -23.74 22.86
N TYR A 106 38.76 -23.69 23.85
CA TYR A 106 38.44 -22.43 24.53
C TYR A 106 38.65 -22.43 26.05
N TYR A 107 38.70 -23.59 26.71
CA TYR A 107 38.74 -23.70 28.17
C TYR A 107 39.95 -24.47 28.71
N GLY A 108 40.92 -24.79 27.85
CA GLY A 108 42.22 -25.35 28.25
C GLY A 108 42.10 -26.76 28.84
N PHE A 109 41.13 -27.53 28.35
CA PHE A 109 41.13 -28.98 28.50
C PHE A 109 42.09 -29.58 27.46
N ASP A 110 42.69 -30.73 27.78
CA ASP A 110 43.65 -31.39 26.89
C ASP A 110 43.40 -32.90 26.90
N GLY A 111 43.28 -33.50 25.72
CA GLY A 111 43.25 -34.96 25.53
C GLY A 111 41.89 -35.63 25.72
N ILE A 112 40.81 -34.85 25.87
CA ILE A 112 39.44 -35.37 25.91
C ILE A 112 39.09 -35.98 24.54
N THR A 113 39.29 -35.20 23.47
CA THR A 113 38.93 -35.61 22.10
C THR A 113 39.69 -36.87 21.69
N GLY A 114 41.00 -36.90 21.92
CA GLY A 114 41.83 -38.09 21.67
C GLY A 114 41.50 -39.30 22.55
N GLU A 115 40.84 -39.14 23.70
CA GLU A 115 40.31 -40.26 24.48
C GLU A 115 38.97 -40.76 23.90
N ILE A 116 38.11 -39.85 23.43
CA ILE A 116 36.83 -40.15 22.75
C ILE A 116 37.07 -40.87 21.41
N GLU A 117 38.04 -40.42 20.61
CA GLU A 117 38.36 -40.98 19.28
C GLU A 117 38.59 -42.50 19.30
N LYS A 118 39.08 -43.04 20.42
CA LYS A 118 39.34 -44.48 20.60
C LYS A 118 38.07 -45.34 20.58
N TYR A 119 36.90 -44.73 20.71
CA TYR A 119 35.60 -45.39 20.80
C TYR A 119 34.71 -45.16 19.58
N ILE A 120 35.11 -44.34 18.59
CA ILE A 120 34.29 -43.96 17.41
C ILE A 120 33.72 -45.19 16.67
N TYR A 121 34.48 -46.28 16.58
CA TYR A 121 34.07 -47.49 15.88
C TYR A 121 33.49 -48.58 16.79
N ARG A 122 33.11 -48.25 18.02
CA ARG A 122 32.54 -49.20 18.98
C ARG A 122 31.05 -48.95 19.17
N ASP A 123 30.31 -50.00 19.50
CA ASP A 123 28.87 -49.93 19.75
C ASP A 123 28.52 -49.07 20.98
N ASP A 124 29.44 -48.90 21.93
CA ASP A 124 29.29 -48.09 23.13
C ASP A 124 29.80 -46.65 22.98
N TYR A 125 29.96 -46.16 21.74
CA TYR A 125 30.54 -44.85 21.42
C TYR A 125 29.92 -43.70 22.22
N GLU A 126 28.58 -43.56 22.19
CA GLU A 126 27.86 -42.49 22.89
C GLU A 126 28.13 -42.52 24.40
N GLU A 127 27.98 -43.69 25.02
CA GLU A 127 28.06 -43.85 26.47
C GLU A 127 29.50 -43.64 26.94
N ALA A 128 30.48 -44.17 26.20
CA ALA A 128 31.89 -43.95 26.45
C ALA A 128 32.24 -42.46 26.34
N SER A 129 31.78 -41.78 25.28
CA SER A 129 32.04 -40.36 25.05
C SER A 129 31.48 -39.49 26.17
N PHE A 130 30.24 -39.74 26.59
CA PHE A 130 29.64 -39.04 27.71
C PHE A 130 30.41 -39.27 29.02
N ARG A 131 30.76 -40.52 29.33
CA ARG A 131 31.52 -40.85 30.55
C ARG A 131 32.90 -40.20 30.57
N ILE A 132 33.59 -40.16 29.44
CA ILE A 132 34.88 -39.47 29.29
C ILE A 132 34.68 -37.97 29.56
N LEU A 133 33.70 -37.34 28.93
CA LEU A 133 33.39 -35.93 29.15
C LEU A 133 33.17 -35.61 30.64
N ILE A 134 32.33 -36.40 31.33
CA ILE A 134 32.08 -36.23 32.77
C ILE A 134 33.36 -36.42 33.60
N LYS A 135 34.15 -37.46 33.30
CA LYS A 135 35.44 -37.72 33.98
C LYS A 135 36.37 -36.52 33.91
N TYR A 136 36.49 -35.85 32.76
CA TYR A 136 37.34 -34.66 32.64
C TYR A 136 36.75 -33.44 33.33
N LEU A 137 35.43 -33.25 33.28
CA LEU A 137 34.76 -32.17 34.00
C LEU A 137 34.99 -32.28 35.51
N ASP A 138 34.87 -33.48 36.09
CA ASP A 138 35.03 -33.70 37.53
C ASP A 138 36.47 -33.49 38.03
N GLN A 139 37.46 -33.47 37.14
CA GLN A 139 38.86 -33.13 37.49
C GLN A 139 39.10 -31.63 37.63
N ARG A 140 38.16 -30.79 37.16
CA ARG A 140 38.27 -29.33 37.19
C ARG A 140 37.36 -28.74 38.27
N LYS A 141 37.68 -27.53 38.72
CA LYS A 141 36.78 -26.73 39.58
C LYS A 141 35.55 -26.23 38.80
N GLN A 142 35.72 -25.99 37.50
CA GLN A 142 34.66 -25.71 36.55
C GLN A 142 34.15 -27.04 35.97
N ASN A 143 33.20 -27.66 36.66
CA ASN A 143 32.70 -28.99 36.30
C ASN A 143 31.24 -28.98 35.80
N ARG A 144 30.68 -27.80 35.56
CA ARG A 144 29.32 -27.62 35.06
C ARG A 144 29.36 -26.94 33.70
N ILE A 145 28.46 -27.35 32.82
CA ILE A 145 28.29 -26.81 31.47
C ILE A 145 26.90 -26.18 31.38
N MET A 146 26.86 -24.93 30.95
CA MET A 146 25.64 -24.33 30.41
C MET A 146 25.70 -24.46 28.89
N LEU A 147 24.94 -25.42 28.35
CA LEU A 147 24.91 -25.70 26.92
C LEU A 147 23.87 -24.80 26.25
N LEU A 148 24.33 -23.95 25.34
CA LEU A 148 23.55 -22.97 24.61
C LEU A 148 23.45 -23.42 23.14
N ILE A 149 22.28 -23.88 22.73
CA ILE A 149 22.04 -24.36 21.36
C ILE A 149 20.94 -23.52 20.73
N ASP A 150 21.24 -22.81 19.65
CA ASP A 150 20.18 -22.22 18.83
C ASP A 150 19.61 -23.26 17.86
N ASN A 151 18.33 -23.10 17.51
CA ASN A 151 17.62 -23.97 16.59
C ASN A 151 17.69 -25.49 16.90
N ILE A 152 17.48 -25.87 18.16
CA ILE A 152 17.62 -27.26 18.63
C ILE A 152 16.69 -28.26 17.92
N GLY A 153 15.59 -27.79 17.32
CA GLY A 153 14.69 -28.64 16.54
C GLY A 153 15.42 -29.42 15.44
N GLN A 154 16.34 -28.75 14.72
CA GLN A 154 17.12 -29.41 13.66
C GLN A 154 18.07 -30.48 14.17
N LEU A 155 18.50 -30.40 15.44
CA LEU A 155 19.32 -31.41 16.07
C LEU A 155 18.47 -32.63 16.44
N PHE A 156 17.30 -32.39 17.05
CA PHE A 156 16.36 -33.47 17.40
C PHE A 156 15.80 -34.19 16.17
N ASP A 157 15.60 -33.49 15.05
CA ASP A 157 15.12 -34.10 13.80
C ASP A 157 16.15 -35.08 13.19
N LYS A 158 17.43 -35.00 13.56
CA LYS A 158 18.48 -35.93 13.12
C LYS A 158 18.63 -37.15 14.04
N PHE A 159 18.32 -36.98 15.33
CA PHE A 159 18.48 -38.01 16.33
C PHE A 159 17.37 -39.05 16.26
N GLU A 160 17.73 -40.30 16.53
CA GLU A 160 16.74 -41.35 16.75
C GLU A 160 15.97 -41.12 18.05
N ILE A 161 14.74 -41.64 18.12
CA ILE A 161 13.89 -41.46 19.31
C ILE A 161 14.54 -42.00 20.60
N ASN A 162 15.35 -43.06 20.48
CA ASN A 162 16.08 -43.65 21.61
C ASN A 162 17.21 -42.73 22.09
N GLU A 163 17.87 -42.02 21.18
CA GLU A 163 18.88 -41.01 21.53
C GLU A 163 18.24 -39.81 22.23
N ILE A 164 17.07 -39.35 21.77
CA ILE A 164 16.33 -38.27 22.46
C ILE A 164 15.93 -38.71 23.88
N ARG A 165 15.50 -39.97 24.06
CA ARG A 165 15.23 -40.54 25.40
C ARG A 165 16.49 -40.59 26.25
N ARG A 166 17.61 -41.02 25.68
CA ARG A 166 18.91 -41.06 26.35
C ARG A 166 19.37 -39.67 26.78
N LEU A 167 19.25 -38.67 25.90
CA LEU A 167 19.55 -37.28 26.23
C LEU A 167 18.68 -36.78 27.39
N ARG A 168 17.37 -37.07 27.39
CA ARG A 168 16.50 -36.72 28.52
C ARG A 168 16.96 -37.39 29.81
N GLU A 169 17.26 -38.69 29.78
CA GLU A 169 17.74 -39.44 30.94
C GLU A 169 19.01 -38.78 31.51
N ILE A 170 19.97 -38.46 30.64
CA ILE A 170 21.22 -37.80 31.02
C ILE A 170 20.93 -36.47 31.70
N LEU A 171 20.13 -35.62 31.06
CA LEU A 171 19.80 -34.29 31.56
C LEU A 171 18.95 -34.31 32.84
N GLN A 172 18.19 -35.38 33.09
CA GLN A 172 17.41 -35.58 34.32
C GLN A 172 18.22 -36.16 35.48
N THR A 173 19.35 -36.80 35.19
CA THR A 173 20.11 -37.57 36.19
C THR A 173 21.43 -36.90 36.55
N TRP A 174 22.10 -36.27 35.58
CA TRP A 174 23.44 -35.71 35.73
C TRP A 174 23.38 -34.19 35.90
N PRO A 175 23.88 -33.64 37.02
CA PRO A 175 23.83 -32.21 37.28
C PRO A 175 24.86 -31.41 36.46
N HIS A 176 25.72 -32.08 35.69
CA HIS A 176 26.81 -31.47 34.95
C HIS A 176 26.36 -30.57 33.81
N ILE A 177 25.18 -30.78 33.23
CA ILE A 177 24.74 -30.07 32.03
C ILE A 177 23.41 -29.37 32.30
N ARG A 178 23.36 -28.06 32.02
CA ARG A 178 22.12 -27.30 31.93
C ARG A 178 21.93 -26.79 30.51
N LEU A 179 20.89 -27.28 29.84
CA LEU A 179 20.53 -26.86 28.50
C LEU A 179 19.68 -25.58 28.49
N VAL A 180 20.07 -24.61 27.66
CA VAL A 180 19.26 -23.45 27.24
C VAL A 180 19.18 -23.47 25.72
N ALA A 181 18.03 -23.86 25.20
CA ALA A 181 17.84 -24.08 23.78
C ALA A 181 16.97 -23.00 23.12
N GLY A 182 17.28 -22.62 21.89
CA GLY A 182 16.45 -21.77 21.04
C GLY A 182 15.66 -22.60 20.02
N SER A 183 14.42 -22.20 19.73
CA SER A 183 13.64 -22.78 18.63
C SER A 183 12.72 -21.75 17.95
N PRO A 184 12.58 -21.78 16.61
CA PRO A 184 11.66 -20.89 15.90
C PRO A 184 10.18 -21.17 16.22
N VAL A 185 9.85 -22.43 16.51
CA VAL A 185 8.49 -22.91 16.80
C VAL A 185 8.48 -23.82 18.03
N ILE A 186 7.31 -24.06 18.59
CA ILE A 186 7.18 -25.07 19.64
C ILE A 186 7.30 -26.46 18.99
N LEU A 187 8.28 -27.25 19.44
CA LEU A 187 8.59 -28.56 18.87
C LEU A 187 7.53 -29.61 19.27
N HIS A 188 7.21 -30.51 18.35
CA HIS A 188 6.27 -31.61 18.59
C HIS A 188 6.75 -32.53 19.72
N TYR A 189 8.07 -32.77 19.81
CA TYR A 189 8.73 -33.53 20.87
C TYR A 189 8.39 -33.08 22.31
N ILE A 190 7.92 -31.84 22.49
CA ILE A 190 7.63 -31.23 23.80
C ILE A 190 6.10 -31.17 24.07
N VAL A 191 5.29 -31.13 23.01
CA VAL A 191 3.85 -30.90 23.11
C VAL A 191 3.06 -32.20 23.24
N ASP A 192 3.50 -33.24 22.55
CA ASP A 192 2.75 -34.48 22.46
C ASP A 192 3.09 -35.39 23.65
N TYR A 193 2.05 -35.92 24.31
CA TYR A 193 2.18 -36.66 25.57
C TYR A 193 3.02 -37.95 25.44
N ASP A 194 3.04 -38.55 24.25
CA ASP A 194 3.79 -39.77 23.95
C ASP A 194 5.27 -39.49 23.60
N GLN A 195 5.66 -38.21 23.52
CA GLN A 195 7.01 -37.84 23.11
C GLN A 195 8.01 -37.81 24.26
N PRO A 196 9.29 -38.12 23.98
CA PRO A 196 10.31 -38.19 25.01
C PRO A 196 10.54 -36.90 25.78
N LEU A 197 10.22 -35.70 25.27
CA LEU A 197 10.53 -34.42 25.93
C LEU A 197 9.26 -33.70 26.43
N HIS A 198 8.14 -34.40 26.57
CA HIS A 198 6.90 -33.82 27.09
C HIS A 198 7.10 -33.17 28.46
N GLU A 199 6.72 -31.88 28.58
CA GLU A 199 6.86 -31.04 29.78
C GLU A 199 8.28 -30.94 30.35
N PHE A 200 9.31 -31.28 29.57
CA PHE A 200 10.69 -31.35 30.07
C PHE A 200 11.33 -29.97 30.25
N PHE A 201 10.95 -28.98 29.43
CA PHE A 201 11.55 -27.65 29.42
C PHE A 201 10.66 -26.58 30.05
N LYS A 202 11.29 -25.58 30.69
CA LYS A 202 10.65 -24.30 31.01
C LYS A 202 10.64 -23.44 29.75
N ILE A 203 9.44 -23.27 29.19
CA ILE A 203 9.24 -22.55 27.93
C ILE A 203 9.25 -21.04 28.17
N ILE A 204 10.22 -20.34 27.60
CA ILE A 204 10.30 -18.88 27.58
C ILE A 204 9.88 -18.39 26.20
N ARG A 205 8.80 -17.62 26.12
CA ARG A 205 8.31 -17.10 24.82
C ARG A 205 8.80 -15.69 24.58
N LEU A 206 9.52 -15.49 23.49
CA LEU A 206 9.82 -14.16 22.96
C LEU A 206 8.62 -13.70 22.13
N ASN A 207 7.70 -12.97 22.77
CA ASN A 207 6.55 -12.35 22.13
C ASN A 207 6.98 -11.23 21.18
N SER A 208 6.10 -10.66 20.36
CA SER A 208 6.41 -9.43 19.63
C SER A 208 6.79 -8.29 20.57
N LEU A 209 7.63 -7.36 20.10
CA LEU A 209 7.94 -6.14 20.84
C LEU A 209 6.69 -5.27 20.99
N THR A 210 6.53 -4.68 22.17
CA THR A 210 5.54 -3.61 22.36
C THR A 210 5.99 -2.32 21.68
N ASP A 211 5.08 -1.34 21.55
CA ASP A 211 5.44 -0.05 20.99
C ASP A 211 6.53 0.64 21.83
N GLU A 212 6.50 0.49 23.17
CA GLU A 212 7.54 1.01 24.05
C GLU A 212 8.89 0.32 23.83
N GLU A 213 8.90 -1.01 23.72
CA GLU A 213 10.14 -1.75 23.41
C GLU A 213 10.68 -1.39 22.02
N ALA A 214 9.79 -1.17 21.04
CA ALA A 214 10.16 -0.74 19.69
C ALA A 214 10.77 0.67 19.69
N VAL A 215 10.18 1.62 20.43
CA VAL A 215 10.75 2.98 20.61
C VAL A 215 12.14 2.91 21.24
N THR A 216 12.32 2.09 22.29
CA THR A 216 13.62 1.89 22.93
C THR A 216 14.67 1.37 21.94
N LEU A 217 14.31 0.37 21.12
CA LEU A 217 15.20 -0.16 20.09
C LEU A 217 15.55 0.90 19.04
N ILE A 218 14.55 1.64 18.52
CA ILE A 218 14.75 2.68 17.51
C ILE A 218 15.66 3.79 18.02
N ARG A 219 15.48 4.23 19.27
CA ARG A 219 16.37 5.22 19.90
C ARG A 219 17.81 4.72 19.97
N LYS A 220 18.01 3.46 20.33
CA LYS A 220 19.36 2.89 20.37
C LYS A 220 19.99 2.83 18.98
N LEU A 221 19.22 2.45 17.96
CA LEU A 221 19.67 2.47 16.57
C LEU A 221 20.01 3.89 16.11
N ALA A 222 19.25 4.90 16.54
CA ALA A 222 19.54 6.31 16.28
C ALA A 222 20.93 6.71 16.78
N VAL A 223 21.27 6.31 18.01
CA VAL A 223 22.61 6.55 18.58
C VAL A 223 23.71 5.88 17.77
N VAL A 224 23.51 4.61 17.41
CA VAL A 224 24.49 3.83 16.62
C VAL A 224 24.69 4.42 15.21
N HIS A 225 23.68 5.09 14.67
CA HIS A 225 23.69 5.67 13.33
C HIS A 225 23.94 7.18 13.30
N HIS A 226 24.07 7.85 14.44
CA HIS A 226 24.18 9.31 14.57
C HIS A 226 22.96 10.06 13.99
N GLU A 227 21.77 9.54 14.27
CA GLU A 227 20.48 10.02 13.75
C GLU A 227 19.49 10.40 14.88
N GLU A 228 20.00 10.67 16.08
CA GLU A 228 19.21 10.93 17.29
C GLU A 228 18.25 12.11 17.12
N GLU A 229 18.75 13.24 16.59
CA GLU A 229 17.91 14.42 16.38
C GLU A 229 16.75 14.15 15.42
N LYS A 230 16.99 13.39 14.35
CA LYS A 230 15.94 13.07 13.37
C LYS A 230 14.90 12.16 13.99
N ILE A 231 15.32 11.14 14.73
CA ILE A 231 14.40 10.20 15.38
C ILE A 231 13.58 10.90 16.45
N GLU A 232 14.15 11.73 17.32
CA GLU A 232 13.36 12.46 18.33
C GLU A 232 12.37 13.43 17.69
N ARG A 233 12.72 14.08 16.56
CA ARG A 233 11.76 14.90 15.80
C ARG A 233 10.61 14.05 15.23
N ILE A 234 10.89 12.85 14.72
CA ILE A 234 9.87 11.92 14.20
C ILE A 234 8.97 11.46 15.35
N LEU A 235 9.53 11.09 16.50
CA LEU A 235 8.77 10.66 17.68
C LEU A 235 7.84 11.78 18.20
N ALA A 236 8.32 13.03 18.18
CA ALA A 236 7.53 14.17 18.64
C ALA A 236 6.42 14.59 17.66
N LYS A 237 6.68 14.55 16.35
CA LYS A 237 5.73 15.00 15.33
C LYS A 237 4.78 13.90 14.85
N MET A 238 5.25 12.66 14.81
CA MET A 238 4.57 11.52 14.18
C MET A 238 4.71 10.24 15.03
N PRO A 239 4.23 10.22 16.28
CA PRO A 239 4.36 9.04 17.14
C PRO A 239 3.67 7.79 16.54
N GLU A 240 2.56 7.97 15.84
CA GLU A 240 1.81 6.90 15.15
C GLU A 240 2.68 6.13 14.15
N ARG A 241 3.70 6.78 13.58
CA ARG A 241 4.59 6.16 12.59
C ARG A 241 5.44 5.04 13.18
N VAL A 242 5.77 5.11 14.47
CA VAL A 242 6.45 4.01 15.17
C VAL A 242 5.51 2.83 15.35
N SER A 243 4.26 3.09 15.73
CA SER A 243 3.25 2.03 15.83
C SER A 243 2.99 1.37 14.48
N THR A 244 2.97 2.15 13.39
CA THR A 244 2.96 1.64 12.01
C THR A 244 4.17 0.76 11.73
N LEU A 245 5.39 1.21 12.05
CA LEU A 245 6.61 0.43 11.87
C LEU A 245 6.56 -0.89 12.67
N ASN A 246 6.09 -0.83 13.91
CA ASN A 246 5.97 -1.99 14.78
C ASN A 246 4.93 -2.98 14.22
N THR A 247 3.80 -2.48 13.72
CA THR A 247 2.79 -3.27 13.01
C THR A 247 3.37 -3.90 11.74
N LEU A 248 4.11 -3.13 10.94
CA LEU A 248 4.73 -3.62 9.71
C LEU A 248 5.74 -4.74 9.97
N SER A 249 6.56 -4.56 11.00
CA SER A 249 7.56 -5.54 11.42
C SER A 249 6.98 -6.71 12.23
N GLY A 250 5.70 -6.67 12.61
CA GLY A 250 5.10 -7.63 13.54
C GLY A 250 5.79 -7.64 14.91
N GLY A 251 6.46 -6.54 15.28
CA GLY A 251 7.30 -6.41 16.46
C GLY A 251 8.51 -7.34 16.50
N ILE A 252 9.02 -7.74 15.33
CA ILE A 252 10.23 -8.57 15.22
C ILE A 252 11.46 -7.64 15.22
N PRO A 253 12.36 -7.74 16.22
CA PRO A 253 13.52 -6.85 16.35
C PRO A 253 14.35 -6.74 15.07
N ARG A 254 14.68 -7.87 14.43
CA ARG A 254 15.47 -7.89 13.19
C ARG A 254 14.80 -7.08 12.07
N THR A 255 13.49 -7.21 11.90
CA THR A 255 12.74 -6.46 10.88
C THR A 255 12.68 -4.97 11.21
N ILE A 256 12.53 -4.60 12.48
CA ILE A 256 12.62 -3.19 12.91
C ILE A 256 13.99 -2.60 12.54
N VAL A 257 15.07 -3.32 12.83
CA VAL A 257 16.43 -2.86 12.50
C VAL A 257 16.63 -2.70 10.99
N LEU A 258 16.06 -3.59 10.19
CA LEU A 258 16.10 -3.49 8.72
C LEU A 258 15.32 -2.27 8.21
N LEU A 259 14.11 -2.05 8.72
CA LEU A 259 13.25 -0.94 8.33
C LEU A 259 13.70 0.41 8.90
N PHE A 260 14.58 0.42 9.90
CA PHE A 260 15.10 1.65 10.52
C PHE A 260 15.71 2.62 9.51
N LYS A 261 16.48 2.12 8.52
CA LYS A 261 17.06 3.01 7.50
C LYS A 261 16.00 3.69 6.64
N VAL A 262 14.99 2.95 6.20
CA VAL A 262 13.82 3.49 5.49
C VAL A 262 13.03 4.46 6.37
N PHE A 263 13.04 4.24 7.68
CA PHE A 263 12.37 5.09 8.67
C PHE A 263 13.05 6.45 8.82
N VAL A 264 14.38 6.50 8.78
CA VAL A 264 15.16 7.74 8.87
C VAL A 264 15.14 8.54 7.56
N ASP A 265 15.17 7.86 6.40
CA ASP A 265 15.26 8.50 5.08
C ASP A 265 13.93 9.11 4.59
N ASN A 266 13.63 10.33 5.05
CA ASN A 266 12.41 11.07 4.71
C ASN A 266 12.54 12.12 3.61
N GLU A 267 13.75 12.61 3.30
CA GLU A 267 13.88 13.89 2.59
C GLU A 267 14.15 13.78 1.08
N HIS A 268 14.58 12.62 0.57
CA HIS A 268 15.10 12.52 -0.81
C HIS A 268 14.41 11.50 -1.72
N GLY A 269 13.32 10.86 -1.27
CA GLY A 269 12.49 10.01 -2.13
C GLY A 269 13.08 8.64 -2.50
N ASN A 270 14.22 8.24 -1.92
CA ASN A 270 14.86 6.93 -2.17
C ASN A 270 14.28 5.77 -1.34
N ALA A 271 13.40 6.06 -0.39
CA ALA A 271 12.82 5.10 0.57
C ALA A 271 12.29 3.79 -0.05
N LEU A 272 11.79 3.82 -1.30
CA LEU A 272 11.33 2.62 -1.98
C LEU A 272 12.47 1.79 -2.59
N SER A 273 13.48 2.44 -3.17
CA SER A 273 14.66 1.71 -3.65
C SER A 273 15.36 1.02 -2.49
N ASP A 274 15.34 1.64 -1.31
CA ASP A 274 15.83 1.02 -0.08
C ASP A 274 14.89 -0.07 0.42
N LEU A 275 13.57 0.10 0.29
CA LEU A 275 12.59 -0.94 0.59
C LEU A 275 12.75 -2.17 -0.33
N GLU A 276 12.94 -1.98 -1.63
CA GLU A 276 13.19 -3.04 -2.62
C GLU A 276 14.50 -3.78 -2.28
N ARG A 277 15.57 -3.04 -1.97
CA ARG A 277 16.84 -3.63 -1.51
C ARG A 277 16.66 -4.43 -0.23
N ILE A 278 15.89 -3.92 0.73
CA ILE A 278 15.59 -4.65 1.97
C ILE A 278 14.79 -5.91 1.66
N LEU A 279 13.77 -5.82 0.81
CA LEU A 279 12.94 -6.95 0.41
C LEU A 279 13.74 -8.06 -0.27
N ASP A 280 14.72 -7.68 -1.10
CA ASP A 280 15.66 -8.63 -1.67
C ASP A 280 16.55 -9.25 -0.57
N ALA A 281 17.14 -8.42 0.30
CA ALA A 281 18.01 -8.86 1.39
C ALA A 281 17.32 -9.76 2.44
N VAL A 282 16.01 -9.63 2.66
CA VAL A 282 15.23 -10.48 3.58
C VAL A 282 14.60 -11.69 2.91
N THR A 283 14.80 -11.87 1.60
CA THR A 283 14.25 -13.02 0.87
C THR A 283 14.65 -14.36 1.48
N PRO A 284 15.92 -14.59 1.85
CA PRO A 284 16.29 -15.83 2.54
C PRO A 284 15.52 -16.03 3.85
N LEU A 285 15.34 -14.97 4.64
CA LEU A 285 14.64 -15.02 5.92
C LEU A 285 13.19 -15.49 5.77
N TYR A 286 12.44 -14.92 4.82
CA TYR A 286 11.04 -15.29 4.61
C TYR A 286 10.86 -16.62 3.91
N LYS A 287 11.79 -16.99 3.03
CA LYS A 287 11.84 -18.33 2.46
C LYS A 287 12.01 -19.38 3.57
N HIS A 288 13.01 -19.24 4.42
CA HIS A 288 13.21 -20.17 5.55
C HIS A 288 12.01 -20.21 6.48
N ARG A 289 11.35 -19.08 6.74
CA ARG A 289 10.12 -19.08 7.55
C ARG A 289 8.99 -19.88 6.91
N MET A 290 8.86 -19.89 5.58
CA MET A 290 7.92 -20.77 4.89
C MET A 290 8.36 -22.23 4.96
N ASP A 291 9.64 -22.50 4.76
CA ASP A 291 10.21 -23.85 4.76
C ASP A 291 10.08 -24.52 6.14
N ASP A 292 10.18 -23.75 7.23
CA ASP A 292 10.00 -24.22 8.62
C ASP A 292 8.54 -24.67 8.92
N LEU A 293 7.57 -24.34 8.06
CA LEU A 293 6.16 -24.71 8.26
C LEU A 293 5.83 -26.07 7.62
N PRO A 294 4.99 -26.90 8.26
CA PRO A 294 4.45 -28.11 7.64
C PRO A 294 3.69 -27.82 6.33
N PRO A 295 3.63 -28.77 5.37
CA PRO A 295 3.02 -28.55 4.06
C PRO A 295 1.58 -28.02 4.07
N GLN A 296 0.75 -28.44 5.04
CA GLN A 296 -0.61 -27.91 5.19
C GLN A 296 -0.62 -26.44 5.65
N GLN A 297 0.29 -26.08 6.55
CA GLN A 297 0.43 -24.71 7.04
C GLN A 297 0.98 -23.80 5.93
N GLN A 298 1.92 -24.26 5.13
CA GLN A 298 2.41 -23.52 3.95
C GLN A 298 1.26 -23.15 3.00
N LYS A 299 0.36 -24.10 2.68
CA LYS A 299 -0.81 -23.83 1.82
C LYS A 299 -1.78 -22.81 2.43
N ILE A 300 -1.98 -22.85 3.74
CA ILE A 300 -2.83 -21.87 4.44
C ILE A 300 -2.16 -20.49 4.42
N ILE A 301 -0.86 -20.43 4.68
CA ILE A 301 -0.11 -19.18 4.67
C ILE A 301 -0.01 -18.57 3.28
N ASP A 302 0.15 -19.35 2.21
CA ASP A 302 0.04 -18.86 0.81
C ASP A 302 -1.28 -18.10 0.60
N ALA A 303 -2.40 -18.72 0.95
CA ALA A 303 -3.72 -18.09 0.80
C ALA A 303 -3.88 -16.84 1.69
N VAL A 304 -3.39 -16.85 2.93
CA VAL A 304 -3.43 -15.67 3.82
C VAL A 304 -2.53 -14.55 3.30
N ALA A 305 -1.32 -14.87 2.86
CA ALA A 305 -0.30 -13.90 2.45
C ALA A 305 -0.62 -13.21 1.11
N LEU A 306 -1.46 -13.83 0.28
CA LEU A 306 -2.01 -13.20 -0.93
C LEU A 306 -3.09 -12.15 -0.64
N HIS A 307 -3.55 -12.03 0.61
CA HIS A 307 -4.55 -11.05 1.02
C HIS A 307 -3.92 -9.98 1.93
N TRP A 308 -4.10 -8.71 1.58
CA TRP A 308 -3.74 -7.63 2.49
C TRP A 308 -4.74 -7.56 3.65
N GLU A 309 -6.03 -7.46 3.37
CA GLU A 309 -7.03 -7.43 4.43
C GLU A 309 -7.18 -8.78 5.13
N PRO A 310 -7.56 -8.81 6.43
CA PRO A 310 -7.84 -10.05 7.15
C PRO A 310 -8.84 -10.96 6.42
N ILE A 311 -8.53 -12.25 6.33
CA ILE A 311 -9.34 -13.26 5.64
C ILE A 311 -10.10 -14.17 6.61
N GLU A 312 -11.34 -14.54 6.26
CA GLU A 312 -12.15 -15.47 7.03
C GLU A 312 -11.86 -16.95 6.70
N VAL A 313 -12.10 -17.84 7.67
CA VAL A 313 -11.95 -19.30 7.50
C VAL A 313 -12.79 -19.84 6.33
N LYS A 314 -13.96 -19.25 6.09
CA LYS A 314 -14.86 -19.63 4.99
C LYS A 314 -14.21 -19.42 3.62
N ASP A 315 -13.50 -18.31 3.45
CA ASP A 315 -12.84 -17.99 2.18
C ASP A 315 -11.52 -18.76 2.03
N LEU A 316 -10.80 -18.98 3.14
CA LEU A 316 -9.66 -19.91 3.16
C LEU A 316 -10.05 -21.34 2.77
N THR A 317 -11.23 -21.80 3.20
CA THR A 317 -11.75 -23.13 2.83
C THR A 317 -11.88 -23.27 1.31
N LYS A 318 -12.37 -22.23 0.63
CA LYS A 318 -12.52 -22.22 -0.84
C LYS A 318 -11.16 -22.17 -1.54
N ALA A 319 -10.23 -21.36 -1.03
CA ALA A 319 -8.91 -21.18 -1.64
C ALA A 319 -8.04 -22.43 -1.48
N VAL A 320 -7.97 -22.99 -0.27
CA VAL A 320 -7.04 -24.08 0.09
C VAL A 320 -7.65 -25.47 -0.15
N ARG A 321 -8.99 -25.56 -0.28
CA ARG A 321 -9.74 -26.82 -0.46
C ARG A 321 -9.52 -27.83 0.68
N LEU A 322 -9.48 -27.33 1.91
CA LEU A 322 -9.41 -28.13 3.15
C LEU A 322 -10.63 -27.90 4.02
N GLU A 323 -10.96 -28.85 4.88
CA GLU A 323 -12.07 -28.69 5.81
C GLU A 323 -11.85 -27.55 6.81
N SER A 324 -12.93 -26.82 7.14
CA SER A 324 -12.91 -25.69 8.08
C SER A 324 -12.35 -26.07 9.46
N LYS A 325 -12.60 -27.30 9.94
CA LYS A 325 -12.08 -27.80 11.22
C LYS A 325 -10.55 -27.92 11.19
N VAL A 326 -9.99 -28.42 10.09
CA VAL A 326 -8.54 -28.55 9.88
C VAL A 326 -7.91 -27.17 9.79
N ILE A 327 -8.46 -26.27 8.97
CA ILE A 327 -7.98 -24.88 8.85
C ILE A 327 -7.98 -24.18 10.21
N SER A 328 -9.07 -24.31 10.98
CA SER A 328 -9.18 -23.70 12.31
C SER A 328 -8.19 -24.27 13.33
N ALA A 329 -7.82 -25.55 13.23
CA ALA A 329 -6.77 -26.14 14.06
C ALA A 329 -5.38 -25.61 13.66
N GLN A 330 -5.07 -25.57 12.36
CA GLN A 330 -3.80 -25.07 11.85
C GLN A 330 -3.61 -23.57 12.13
N LEU A 331 -4.65 -22.74 11.96
CA LEU A 331 -4.60 -21.31 12.28
C LEU A 331 -4.31 -21.05 13.76
N ARG A 332 -4.84 -21.87 14.68
CA ARG A 332 -4.51 -21.78 16.11
C ARG A 332 -3.04 -22.10 16.40
N GLN A 333 -2.48 -23.09 15.70
CA GLN A 333 -1.05 -23.39 15.81
C GLN A 333 -0.18 -22.26 15.25
N LEU A 334 -0.54 -21.74 14.07
CA LEU A 334 0.12 -20.59 13.44
C LEU A 334 0.06 -19.32 14.31
N GLU A 335 -1.07 -19.08 14.99
CA GLU A 335 -1.24 -17.99 15.96
C GLU A 335 -0.33 -18.20 17.18
N LYS A 336 -0.29 -19.42 17.74
CA LYS A 336 0.59 -19.78 18.87
C LYS A 336 2.07 -19.58 18.53
N ASN A 337 2.45 -19.85 17.27
CA ASN A 337 3.79 -19.66 16.73
C ASN A 337 4.04 -18.23 16.20
N GLN A 338 3.09 -17.30 16.39
CA GLN A 338 3.19 -15.89 16.01
C GLN A 338 3.37 -15.63 14.50
N VAL A 339 2.94 -16.55 13.63
CA VAL A 339 2.98 -16.38 12.17
C VAL A 339 1.80 -15.53 11.69
N VAL A 340 0.62 -15.83 12.25
CA VAL A 340 -0.62 -15.08 11.98
C VAL A 340 -1.12 -14.43 13.26
N GLU A 341 -1.95 -13.42 13.09
CA GLU A 341 -2.74 -12.83 14.16
C GLU A 341 -4.23 -12.96 13.86
N LYS A 342 -5.02 -12.98 14.94
CA LYS A 342 -6.45 -13.19 14.91
C LYS A 342 -7.18 -11.89 15.21
N TYR A 343 -7.96 -11.40 14.25
CA TYR A 343 -8.84 -10.27 14.43
C TYR A 343 -10.22 -10.74 14.92
N ARG A 344 -10.57 -10.35 16.16
CA ARG A 344 -11.85 -10.74 16.76
C ARG A 344 -12.97 -9.86 16.22
N THR A 345 -13.84 -10.44 15.41
CA THR A 345 -15.11 -9.83 14.99
C THR A 345 -16.18 -9.95 16.07
N LYS A 346 -17.30 -9.23 15.91
CA LYS A 346 -18.48 -9.34 16.80
C LYS A 346 -19.21 -10.68 16.68
N THR A 347 -18.86 -11.52 15.72
CA THR A 347 -19.46 -12.83 15.47
C THR A 347 -18.46 -13.95 15.82
N LYS A 348 -18.89 -15.21 15.68
CA LYS A 348 -18.00 -16.39 15.82
C LYS A 348 -16.99 -16.51 14.67
N ASN A 349 -17.14 -15.73 13.60
CA ASN A 349 -16.31 -15.80 12.40
C ASN A 349 -15.18 -14.78 12.50
N HIS A 350 -14.09 -15.19 13.12
CA HIS A 350 -12.89 -14.37 13.22
C HIS A 350 -12.13 -14.31 11.89
N GLN A 351 -11.38 -13.24 11.73
CA GLN A 351 -10.52 -13.03 10.56
C GLN A 351 -9.05 -13.20 10.95
N TYR A 352 -8.23 -13.55 9.98
CA TYR A 352 -6.82 -13.88 10.18
C TYR A 352 -5.96 -13.14 9.17
N GLN A 353 -4.81 -12.68 9.60
CA GLN A 353 -3.82 -12.08 8.71
C GLN A 353 -2.40 -12.42 9.16
N LEU A 354 -1.41 -12.20 8.29
CA LEU A 354 -0.01 -12.30 8.70
C LEU A 354 0.30 -11.28 9.79
N LYS A 355 0.98 -11.75 10.84
CA LYS A 355 1.38 -10.90 11.97
C LYS A 355 2.43 -9.87 11.56
N GLU A 356 3.40 -10.28 10.75
CA GLU A 356 4.39 -9.39 10.16
C GLU A 356 3.90 -8.94 8.78
N ARG A 357 3.44 -7.70 8.65
CA ARG A 357 2.91 -7.18 7.38
C ARG A 357 4.00 -7.02 6.31
N PHE A 358 5.25 -6.87 6.71
CA PHE A 358 6.39 -6.84 5.81
C PHE A 358 6.62 -8.20 5.12
N PHE A 359 6.27 -9.30 5.78
CA PHE A 359 6.23 -10.62 5.14
C PHE A 359 5.12 -10.68 4.07
N ASN A 360 3.96 -10.07 4.34
CA ASN A 360 2.87 -9.94 3.37
C ASN A 360 3.31 -9.15 2.12
N ILE A 361 4.05 -8.05 2.31
CA ILE A 361 4.63 -7.24 1.24
C ILE A 361 5.52 -8.10 0.34
N TRP A 362 6.48 -8.79 0.94
CA TRP A 362 7.40 -9.67 0.21
C TRP A 362 6.66 -10.74 -0.60
N TYR A 363 5.62 -11.34 -0.01
CA TYR A 363 4.82 -12.37 -0.66
C TYR A 363 4.05 -11.84 -1.86
N LEU A 364 3.34 -10.72 -1.69
CA LEU A 364 2.57 -10.05 -2.75
C LEU A 364 3.45 -9.59 -3.92
N MET A 365 4.67 -9.15 -3.65
CA MET A 365 5.60 -8.77 -4.71
C MET A 365 6.08 -9.95 -5.56
N ARG A 366 6.26 -11.13 -4.96
CA ARG A 366 6.77 -12.32 -5.66
C ARG A 366 5.66 -13.13 -6.32
N TYR A 367 4.53 -13.30 -5.64
CA TYR A 367 3.46 -14.22 -6.05
C TYR A 367 2.17 -13.51 -6.47
N GLY A 368 2.07 -12.19 -6.28
CA GLY A 368 0.96 -11.40 -6.79
C GLY A 368 0.93 -11.40 -8.32
N ARG A 369 -0.27 -11.48 -8.91
CA ARG A 369 -0.44 -11.47 -10.37
C ARG A 369 -0.06 -10.10 -10.94
N LYS A 370 0.65 -10.09 -12.08
CA LYS A 370 1.24 -8.90 -12.72
C LYS A 370 0.26 -7.76 -13.02
N MET A 371 -1.05 -8.03 -13.12
CA MET A 371 -2.09 -7.03 -13.44
C MET A 371 -3.12 -6.82 -12.31
N ASP A 372 -2.98 -7.49 -11.16
CA ASP A 372 -3.93 -7.33 -10.06
C ASP A 372 -3.54 -6.17 -9.14
N ARG A 373 -4.56 -5.46 -8.63
CA ARG A 373 -4.47 -4.46 -7.55
C ARG A 373 -3.63 -4.95 -6.36
N ASN A 374 -3.61 -6.27 -6.14
CA ASN A 374 -2.84 -6.94 -5.10
C ASN A 374 -1.32 -6.76 -5.21
N LYS A 375 -0.75 -6.52 -6.40
CA LYS A 375 0.70 -6.33 -6.56
C LYS A 375 1.22 -5.06 -5.87
N VAL A 376 0.38 -4.03 -5.76
CA VAL A 376 0.76 -2.72 -5.20
C VAL A 376 -0.04 -2.28 -3.99
N ILE A 377 -1.11 -3.01 -3.63
CA ILE A 377 -1.98 -2.64 -2.51
C ILE A 377 -1.19 -2.44 -1.21
N TRP A 378 -0.15 -3.25 -1.03
CA TRP A 378 0.74 -3.18 0.11
C TRP A 378 1.52 -1.87 0.14
N LEU A 379 1.95 -1.35 -1.02
CA LEU A 379 2.73 -0.12 -1.11
C LEU A 379 1.85 1.10 -0.91
N VAL A 380 0.61 1.05 -1.41
CA VAL A 380 -0.42 2.04 -1.10
C VAL A 380 -0.61 2.11 0.41
N LYS A 381 -0.88 0.97 1.05
CA LYS A 381 -1.12 0.88 2.50
C LYS A 381 0.09 1.27 3.34
N PHE A 382 1.29 0.89 2.90
CA PHE A 382 2.54 1.34 3.51
C PHE A 382 2.64 2.85 3.47
N LEU A 383 2.54 3.47 2.30
CA LEU A 383 2.66 4.92 2.14
C LEU A 383 1.51 5.68 2.83
N GLU A 384 0.28 5.16 2.84
CA GLU A 384 -0.85 5.74 3.60
C GLU A 384 -0.55 5.79 5.11
N ALA A 385 0.07 4.75 5.66
CA ALA A 385 0.39 4.66 7.07
C ALA A 385 1.72 5.35 7.44
N TRP A 386 2.59 5.60 6.45
CA TRP A 386 3.96 6.06 6.65
C TRP A 386 4.18 7.54 6.32
N CYS A 387 3.47 8.05 5.32
CA CYS A 387 3.62 9.42 4.82
C CYS A 387 2.51 10.34 5.36
N GLU A 388 2.85 11.60 5.60
CA GLU A 388 1.85 12.62 5.91
C GLU A 388 0.96 12.95 4.69
N LYS A 389 -0.24 13.51 4.96
CA LYS A 389 -1.22 13.91 3.92
C LYS A 389 -0.66 14.85 2.83
N GLY A 390 0.45 15.56 3.09
CA GLY A 390 1.14 16.41 2.10
C GLY A 390 2.40 15.78 1.47
N GLU A 391 2.96 14.74 2.08
CA GLU A 391 4.21 14.12 1.62
C GLU A 391 3.97 13.22 0.41
N ILE A 392 2.83 12.51 0.38
CA ILE A 392 2.41 11.71 -0.78
C ILE A 392 2.33 12.59 -2.04
N GLU A 393 1.79 13.80 -1.93
CA GLU A 393 1.72 14.74 -3.06
C GLU A 393 3.10 15.17 -3.55
N LYS A 394 4.04 15.43 -2.63
CA LYS A 394 5.43 15.78 -2.99
C LYS A 394 6.10 14.62 -3.72
N ARG A 395 5.92 13.39 -3.24
CA ARG A 395 6.46 12.17 -3.87
C ARG A 395 5.89 11.95 -5.26
N ILE A 396 4.59 12.17 -5.46
CA ILE A 396 3.96 12.07 -6.78
C ILE A 396 4.53 13.12 -7.74
N LYS A 397 4.72 14.36 -7.28
CA LYS A 397 5.32 15.41 -8.12
C LYS A 397 6.77 15.11 -8.48
N ASP A 398 7.54 14.57 -7.55
CA ASP A 398 8.92 14.14 -7.80
C ASP A 398 8.97 12.97 -8.79
N TYR A 399 8.08 11.98 -8.62
CA TYR A 399 7.89 10.88 -9.57
C TYR A 399 7.59 11.40 -10.98
N ILE A 400 6.62 12.31 -11.13
CA ILE A 400 6.27 12.91 -12.43
C ILE A 400 7.49 13.61 -13.06
N LYS A 401 8.28 14.31 -12.25
CA LYS A 401 9.49 15.00 -12.71
C LYS A 401 10.56 14.01 -13.19
N LYS A 402 10.82 12.94 -12.43
CA LYS A 402 11.79 11.88 -12.77
C LYS A 402 11.35 11.08 -13.99
N ALA A 403 10.05 10.75 -14.08
CA ALA A 403 9.47 10.05 -15.22
C ALA A 403 9.63 10.85 -16.52
N LYS A 404 9.37 12.16 -16.51
CA LYS A 404 9.56 13.04 -17.68
C LYS A 404 11.01 13.16 -18.13
N LYS A 405 11.96 12.97 -17.22
CA LYS A 405 13.40 13.03 -17.52
C LYS A 405 14.02 11.69 -17.91
N GLY A 406 13.28 10.58 -17.81
CA GLY A 406 13.82 9.24 -18.04
C GLY A 406 14.83 8.76 -16.97
N GLU A 407 14.79 9.33 -15.76
CA GLU A 407 15.74 9.02 -14.67
C GLU A 407 15.32 7.78 -13.85
N MET A 408 14.37 6.97 -14.32
CA MET A 408 13.83 5.80 -13.61
C MET A 408 13.83 4.56 -14.49
N ASN A 409 14.03 3.38 -13.89
CA ASN A 409 13.87 2.11 -14.59
C ASN A 409 12.38 1.84 -14.92
N GLU A 410 12.14 1.06 -15.96
CA GLU A 410 10.80 0.78 -16.49
C GLU A 410 9.89 0.08 -15.45
N ASN A 411 10.45 -0.86 -14.68
CA ASN A 411 9.70 -1.58 -13.65
C ASN A 411 9.27 -0.67 -12.48
N ALA A 412 10.13 0.24 -11.99
CA ALA A 412 9.70 1.17 -10.95
C ALA A 412 8.67 2.16 -11.51
N LEU A 413 8.83 2.63 -12.75
CA LEU A 413 7.86 3.52 -13.39
C LEU A 413 6.44 2.93 -13.37
N GLU A 414 6.28 1.67 -13.76
CA GLU A 414 5.00 0.97 -13.72
C GLU A 414 4.47 0.75 -12.31
N ILE A 415 5.31 0.28 -11.37
CA ILE A 415 4.90 0.03 -9.99
C ILE A 415 4.39 1.32 -9.34
N TYR A 416 5.14 2.41 -9.45
CA TYR A 416 4.74 3.71 -8.89
C TYR A 416 3.50 4.29 -9.55
N ALA A 417 3.40 4.22 -10.88
CA ALA A 417 2.19 4.63 -11.59
C ALA A 417 0.95 3.91 -11.05
N LEU A 418 1.05 2.59 -10.93
CA LEU A 418 -0.04 1.75 -10.45
C LEU A 418 -0.33 2.04 -8.97
N THR A 419 0.67 2.16 -8.10
CA THR A 419 0.48 2.54 -6.70
C THR A 419 -0.19 3.91 -6.56
N TYR A 420 0.33 4.93 -7.23
CA TYR A 420 -0.19 6.28 -7.13
C TYR A 420 -1.63 6.39 -7.66
N SER A 421 -2.01 5.53 -8.60
CA SER A 421 -3.39 5.46 -9.12
C SER A 421 -4.44 5.05 -8.09
N PHE A 422 -4.04 4.37 -7.01
CA PHE A 422 -4.97 3.86 -5.99
C PHE A 422 -5.19 4.80 -4.80
N PHE A 423 -4.46 5.91 -4.69
CA PHE A 423 -4.69 6.86 -3.59
C PHE A 423 -5.91 7.73 -3.85
N GLU A 424 -6.83 7.70 -2.90
CA GLU A 424 -8.06 8.50 -2.99
C GLU A 424 -7.85 9.95 -2.54
N SER A 425 -7.01 10.17 -1.53
CA SER A 425 -6.82 11.42 -0.80
C SER A 425 -5.72 12.34 -1.36
N ILE A 426 -5.65 12.49 -2.69
CA ILE A 426 -4.71 13.40 -3.36
C ILE A 426 -5.50 14.57 -3.98
N LYS A 427 -4.93 15.79 -3.97
CA LYS A 427 -5.51 16.92 -4.71
C LYS A 427 -5.76 16.55 -6.17
N THR A 428 -6.93 16.94 -6.66
CA THR A 428 -7.38 16.75 -8.04
C THR A 428 -6.34 17.24 -9.06
N GLU A 429 -5.67 18.37 -8.80
CA GLU A 429 -4.60 18.89 -9.66
C GLU A 429 -3.43 17.91 -9.82
N THR A 430 -3.02 17.27 -8.73
CA THR A 430 -1.93 16.28 -8.75
C THR A 430 -2.39 14.98 -9.43
N LYS A 431 -3.65 14.57 -9.25
CA LYS A 431 -4.22 13.41 -9.96
C LYS A 431 -4.25 13.60 -11.48
N LEU A 432 -4.58 14.80 -11.95
CA LEU A 432 -4.55 15.12 -13.39
C LEU A 432 -3.14 15.03 -13.95
N GLN A 433 -2.16 15.67 -13.29
CA GLN A 433 -0.76 15.61 -13.72
C GLN A 433 -0.22 14.18 -13.74
N LEU A 434 -0.63 13.34 -12.78
CA LEU A 434 -0.29 11.94 -12.74
C LEU A 434 -0.91 11.20 -13.93
N LYS A 435 -2.20 11.41 -14.20
CA LYS A 435 -2.92 10.78 -15.33
C LYS A 435 -2.28 11.06 -16.68
N ASP A 436 -1.78 12.28 -16.88
CA ASP A 436 -1.11 12.69 -18.12
C ASP A 436 0.32 12.13 -18.27
N SER A 437 0.96 11.76 -17.15
CA SER A 437 2.38 11.36 -17.12
C SER A 437 2.57 9.84 -17.05
N VAL A 438 1.48 9.08 -16.93
CA VAL A 438 1.47 7.62 -16.73
C VAL A 438 1.05 6.91 -18.03
N PRO A 439 1.59 5.71 -18.33
CA PRO A 439 1.18 4.93 -19.51
C PRO A 439 -0.34 4.77 -19.65
N SER A 440 -0.83 4.78 -20.90
CA SER A 440 -2.26 4.79 -21.25
C SER A 440 -3.07 3.61 -20.71
N HIS A 441 -2.42 2.47 -20.45
CA HIS A 441 -3.06 1.29 -19.87
C HIS A 441 -3.29 1.43 -18.35
N LEU A 442 -2.50 2.27 -17.65
CA LEU A 442 -2.61 2.55 -16.21
C LEU A 442 -3.41 3.81 -15.90
N SER A 443 -3.44 4.79 -16.81
CA SER A 443 -4.21 6.03 -16.63
C SER A 443 -5.72 5.77 -16.43
N LYS A 444 -6.23 4.65 -16.93
CA LYS A 444 -7.61 4.17 -16.74
C LYS A 444 -7.95 3.87 -15.28
N ASN A 445 -6.96 3.55 -14.44
CA ASN A 445 -7.17 3.25 -13.03
C ASN A 445 -7.34 4.54 -12.19
N ILE A 446 -6.96 5.70 -12.73
CA ILE A 446 -7.07 7.00 -12.04
C ILE A 446 -8.46 7.56 -12.27
N VAL A 447 -9.35 7.33 -11.30
CA VAL A 447 -10.70 7.90 -11.31
C VAL A 447 -10.69 9.28 -10.65
N ILE A 448 -11.17 10.28 -11.37
CA ILE A 448 -11.40 11.63 -10.88
C ILE A 448 -12.90 11.90 -10.96
N LYS A 449 -13.52 12.30 -9.85
CA LYS A 449 -14.95 12.60 -9.84
C LYS A 449 -15.20 13.92 -10.58
N ASP A 450 -16.34 13.99 -11.26
CA ASP A 450 -16.76 15.20 -11.96
C ASP A 450 -16.84 16.41 -11.00
N ASP A 451 -17.36 16.20 -9.78
CA ASP A 451 -17.44 17.25 -8.74
C ASP A 451 -16.08 17.85 -8.39
N ASP A 452 -15.07 17.00 -8.21
CA ASP A 452 -13.70 17.42 -7.88
C ASP A 452 -13.07 18.21 -9.05
N LEU A 453 -13.43 17.88 -10.30
CA LEU A 453 -13.00 18.61 -11.49
C LEU A 453 -13.63 20.00 -11.56
N PHE A 454 -14.91 20.12 -11.24
CA PHE A 454 -15.60 21.42 -11.19
C PHE A 454 -14.98 22.35 -10.13
N ASP A 455 -14.59 21.84 -8.97
CA ASP A 455 -13.93 22.64 -7.93
C ASP A 455 -12.57 23.22 -8.40
N VAL A 456 -11.81 22.46 -9.19
CA VAL A 456 -10.55 22.95 -9.78
C VAL A 456 -10.83 23.88 -10.94
N LEU A 457 -11.86 23.60 -11.75
CA LEU A 457 -12.29 24.43 -12.86
C LEU A 457 -12.68 25.83 -12.37
N ASP A 458 -13.52 25.93 -11.34
CA ASP A 458 -13.92 27.21 -10.75
C ASP A 458 -12.73 28.01 -10.22
N LYS A 459 -11.74 27.35 -9.62
CA LYS A 459 -10.50 28.00 -9.17
C LYS A 459 -9.64 28.49 -10.34
N ALA A 460 -9.56 27.73 -11.43
CA ALA A 460 -8.83 28.13 -12.64
C ALA A 460 -9.50 29.32 -13.33
N ILE A 461 -10.84 29.32 -13.37
CA ILE A 461 -11.68 30.41 -13.89
C ILE A 461 -11.46 31.69 -13.07
N LYS A 462 -11.58 31.61 -11.73
CA LYS A 462 -11.35 32.77 -10.83
C LYS A 462 -9.93 33.35 -10.93
N LYS A 463 -8.94 32.55 -11.34
CA LYS A 463 -7.54 32.97 -11.56
C LYS A 463 -7.25 33.42 -13.00
N GLY A 464 -8.24 33.40 -13.89
CA GLY A 464 -8.10 33.80 -15.29
C GLY A 464 -7.23 32.89 -16.16
N ASN A 465 -7.06 31.61 -15.80
CA ASN A 465 -6.23 30.67 -16.56
C ASN A 465 -7.05 29.85 -17.55
N GLY A 466 -7.42 30.45 -18.68
CA GLY A 466 -8.31 29.86 -19.70
C GLY A 466 -7.78 28.57 -20.33
N LYS A 467 -6.47 28.50 -20.64
CA LYS A 467 -5.85 27.28 -21.20
C LYS A 467 -6.00 26.07 -20.27
N ARG A 468 -5.87 26.29 -18.97
CA ARG A 468 -6.02 25.24 -17.95
C ARG A 468 -7.48 24.81 -17.78
N ALA A 469 -8.42 25.75 -17.81
CA ALA A 469 -9.85 25.45 -17.75
C ALA A 469 -10.30 24.55 -18.91
N PHE A 470 -9.79 24.78 -20.13
CA PHE A 470 -10.08 23.96 -21.30
C PHE A 470 -9.58 22.51 -21.15
N ALA A 471 -8.35 22.31 -20.68
CA ALA A 471 -7.80 20.97 -20.43
C ALA A 471 -8.61 20.19 -19.37
N LEU A 472 -9.18 20.90 -18.38
CA LEU A 472 -10.04 20.30 -17.36
C LEU A 472 -11.40 19.88 -17.93
N LEU A 473 -12.02 20.73 -18.75
CA LEU A 473 -13.32 20.44 -19.38
C LEU A 473 -13.27 19.17 -20.24
N LYS A 474 -12.17 18.90 -20.96
CA LYS A 474 -11.98 17.65 -21.73
C LYS A 474 -12.09 16.38 -20.89
N ASN A 475 -11.88 16.47 -19.57
CA ASN A 475 -11.92 15.33 -18.66
C ASN A 475 -13.28 15.15 -17.95
N ILE A 476 -14.25 16.05 -18.15
CA ILE A 476 -15.59 15.98 -17.54
C ILE A 476 -16.53 15.21 -18.46
N ASN A 477 -17.38 14.35 -17.89
CA ASN A 477 -18.38 13.63 -18.68
C ASN A 477 -19.62 14.51 -18.98
N PHE A 478 -19.77 14.93 -20.24
CA PHE A 478 -20.90 15.75 -20.70
C PHE A 478 -22.19 14.96 -20.91
N ALA A 479 -22.19 13.62 -20.85
CA ALA A 479 -23.41 12.83 -21.02
C ALA A 479 -24.41 13.04 -19.86
N LYS A 480 -23.93 13.49 -18.70
CA LYS A 480 -24.79 13.79 -17.54
C LYS A 480 -25.38 15.19 -17.66
N GLU A 481 -26.70 15.30 -17.63
CA GLU A 481 -27.43 16.58 -17.69
C GLU A 481 -27.00 17.56 -16.59
N GLN A 482 -26.81 17.06 -15.36
CA GLN A 482 -26.34 17.88 -14.24
C GLN A 482 -24.93 18.48 -14.45
N ASN A 483 -24.06 17.81 -15.19
CA ASN A 483 -22.73 18.35 -15.54
C ASN A 483 -22.85 19.43 -16.62
N ARG A 484 -23.75 19.26 -17.59
CA ARG A 484 -24.03 20.26 -18.63
C ARG A 484 -24.48 21.59 -18.03
N ASP A 485 -25.40 21.56 -17.07
CA ASP A 485 -25.89 22.75 -16.38
C ASP A 485 -24.78 23.47 -15.59
N ARG A 486 -23.91 22.70 -14.90
CA ARG A 486 -22.77 23.27 -14.17
C ARG A 486 -21.75 23.90 -15.10
N ILE A 487 -21.47 23.27 -16.24
CA ILE A 487 -20.59 23.82 -17.27
C ILE A 487 -21.16 25.16 -17.76
N LEU A 488 -22.44 25.20 -18.14
CA LEU A 488 -23.13 26.43 -18.55
C LEU A 488 -22.98 27.54 -17.50
N HIS A 489 -23.19 27.22 -16.23
CA HIS A 489 -23.02 28.17 -15.14
C HIS A 489 -21.58 28.67 -14.98
N CYS A 490 -20.56 27.80 -15.11
CA CYS A 490 -19.15 28.20 -15.09
C CYS A 490 -18.84 29.19 -16.22
N PHE A 491 -19.35 28.95 -17.43
CA PHE A 491 -19.14 29.85 -18.56
C PHE A 491 -19.81 31.21 -18.39
N ILE A 492 -20.99 31.25 -17.77
CA ILE A 492 -21.70 32.50 -17.44
C ILE A 492 -20.88 33.35 -16.45
N GLN A 493 -19.97 32.75 -15.67
CA GLN A 493 -19.14 33.45 -14.70
C GLN A 493 -17.76 33.88 -15.23
N LEU A 494 -17.35 33.45 -16.44
CA LEU A 494 -16.10 33.86 -17.05
C LEU A 494 -16.09 35.37 -17.36
N ASP A 495 -14.94 36.03 -17.30
CA ASP A 495 -14.83 37.41 -17.79
C ASP A 495 -14.92 37.46 -19.32
N LEU A 496 -15.15 38.66 -19.84
CA LEU A 496 -15.32 38.91 -21.26
C LEU A 496 -14.08 38.55 -22.09
N ALA A 497 -12.88 38.86 -21.56
CA ALA A 497 -11.61 38.65 -22.25
C ALA A 497 -11.26 37.16 -22.36
N LEU A 498 -11.61 36.37 -21.35
CA LEU A 498 -11.51 34.91 -21.35
C LEU A 498 -12.52 34.29 -22.31
N LEU A 499 -13.78 34.73 -22.32
CA LEU A 499 -14.77 34.25 -23.30
C LEU A 499 -14.32 34.52 -24.74
N GLN A 500 -13.73 35.69 -25.01
CA GLN A 500 -13.16 36.04 -26.32
C GLN A 500 -11.92 35.19 -26.65
N ALA A 501 -11.02 34.98 -25.69
CA ALA A 501 -9.85 34.11 -25.86
C ALA A 501 -10.26 32.64 -26.08
N TRP A 502 -11.38 32.19 -25.53
CA TRP A 502 -11.92 30.86 -25.77
C TRP A 502 -12.50 30.75 -27.19
N ALA A 503 -13.27 31.74 -27.64
CA ALA A 503 -13.80 31.78 -28.99
C ALA A 503 -12.69 31.74 -30.06
N SER A 504 -11.57 32.46 -29.85
CA SER A 504 -10.43 32.46 -30.79
C SER A 504 -9.63 31.16 -30.82
N VAL A 505 -9.51 30.43 -29.70
CA VAL A 505 -8.91 29.09 -29.67
C VAL A 505 -9.79 28.07 -30.40
N LEU A 506 -11.10 28.21 -30.30
CA LEU A 506 -12.08 27.29 -30.91
C LEU A 506 -12.23 27.49 -32.42
N ILE A 507 -11.99 28.71 -32.94
CA ILE A 507 -11.97 29.01 -34.38
C ILE A 507 -10.81 28.33 -35.11
N ASN A 508 -9.74 27.97 -34.39
CA ASN A 508 -8.51 27.39 -34.96
C ASN A 508 -8.44 25.84 -34.84
N VAL A 509 -9.51 25.16 -34.43
CA VAL A 509 -9.55 23.68 -34.35
C VAL A 509 -9.98 23.12 -35.70
N GLU A 510 -9.16 22.26 -36.33
CA GLU A 510 -9.48 21.66 -37.63
C GLU A 510 -10.71 20.72 -37.55
N GLU A 511 -11.54 20.68 -38.61
CA GLU A 511 -12.80 19.90 -38.72
C GLU A 511 -12.70 18.42 -38.30
N LYS A 512 -11.50 17.82 -38.26
CA LYS A 512 -11.27 16.42 -37.92
C LYS A 512 -11.12 16.12 -36.42
N GLU A 513 -11.06 17.12 -35.55
CA GLU A 513 -10.94 16.94 -34.07
C GLU A 513 -12.25 17.17 -33.29
N TYR A 514 -13.38 17.36 -33.98
CA TYR A 514 -14.67 17.63 -33.35
C TYR A 514 -15.33 16.37 -32.74
N ASP A 515 -15.30 16.28 -31.42
CA ASP A 515 -16.15 15.38 -30.62
C ASP A 515 -17.45 16.09 -30.18
N GLU A 516 -18.53 15.36 -29.89
CA GLU A 516 -19.85 15.88 -29.45
C GLU A 516 -19.72 16.85 -28.26
N ASN A 517 -18.75 16.58 -27.38
CA ASN A 517 -18.42 17.42 -26.23
C ASN A 517 -17.95 18.83 -26.65
N LEU A 518 -17.15 18.92 -27.73
CA LEU A 518 -16.66 20.18 -28.27
C LEU A 518 -17.79 20.98 -28.92
N LEU A 519 -18.71 20.31 -29.63
CA LEU A 519 -19.93 20.92 -30.20
C LEU A 519 -20.80 21.55 -29.10
N TYR A 520 -21.02 20.84 -27.99
CA TYR A 520 -21.77 21.37 -26.86
C TYR A 520 -21.08 22.61 -26.26
N LEU A 521 -19.78 22.56 -25.99
CA LEU A 521 -19.03 23.71 -25.47
C LEU A 521 -19.14 24.93 -26.40
N ASN A 522 -19.04 24.72 -27.71
CA ASN A 522 -19.18 25.80 -28.71
C ASN A 522 -20.57 26.44 -28.67
N SER A 523 -21.61 25.63 -28.56
CA SER A 523 -22.98 26.13 -28.46
C SER A 523 -23.21 27.01 -27.24
N VAL A 524 -22.64 26.62 -26.10
CA VAL A 524 -22.74 27.33 -24.84
C VAL A 524 -21.99 28.67 -24.89
N VAL A 525 -20.77 28.68 -25.46
CA VAL A 525 -19.97 29.92 -25.62
C VAL A 525 -20.68 30.91 -26.54
N ALA A 526 -21.17 30.45 -27.69
CA ALA A 526 -21.88 31.29 -28.64
C ALA A 526 -23.14 31.91 -28.02
N LEU A 527 -23.91 31.13 -27.26
CA LEU A 527 -25.09 31.60 -26.54
C LEU A 527 -24.73 32.68 -25.51
N ILE A 528 -23.67 32.48 -24.72
CA ILE A 528 -23.27 33.43 -23.67
C ILE A 528 -22.70 34.72 -24.24
N LEU A 529 -21.91 34.65 -25.32
CA LEU A 529 -21.43 35.84 -26.04
C LEU A 529 -22.62 36.66 -26.58
N ALA A 530 -23.62 36.00 -27.16
CA ALA A 530 -24.85 36.64 -27.63
C ALA A 530 -25.64 37.26 -26.47
N LEU A 531 -25.80 36.56 -25.34
CA LEU A 531 -26.52 37.04 -24.15
C LEU A 531 -25.84 38.23 -23.46
N ARG A 532 -24.51 38.36 -23.56
CA ARG A 532 -23.76 39.46 -22.95
C ARG A 532 -23.69 40.72 -23.83
N GLY A 533 -24.51 40.81 -24.88
CA GLY A 533 -24.57 41.98 -25.75
C GLY A 533 -23.28 42.22 -26.54
N ILE A 534 -22.34 41.26 -26.54
CA ILE A 534 -21.20 41.34 -27.44
C ILE A 534 -21.70 40.90 -28.79
N SER A 535 -21.80 41.87 -29.69
CA SER A 535 -21.87 41.58 -31.09
C SER A 535 -20.73 40.61 -31.43
N VAL A 536 -21.08 39.43 -31.94
CA VAL A 536 -20.12 38.45 -32.51
C VAL A 536 -19.22 39.12 -33.59
N LEU A 537 -19.55 40.35 -33.98
CA LEU A 537 -18.78 41.29 -34.80
C LEU A 537 -17.40 41.73 -34.28
N VAL A 538 -17.02 41.49 -33.00
CA VAL A 538 -15.61 41.73 -32.62
C VAL A 538 -14.70 40.55 -32.97
N ILE A 539 -15.28 39.42 -33.40
CA ILE A 539 -14.54 38.27 -33.91
C ILE A 539 -14.78 38.16 -35.41
N THR A 540 -13.96 38.90 -36.15
CA THR A 540 -13.59 38.69 -37.56
C THR A 540 -14.67 38.91 -38.62
N ASP A 541 -14.27 39.60 -39.67
CA ASP A 541 -15.05 40.23 -40.74
C ASP A 541 -15.67 39.25 -41.76
N GLU A 542 -16.16 38.08 -41.33
CA GLU A 542 -16.73 37.10 -42.26
C GLU A 542 -18.04 36.48 -41.78
N LYS A 543 -19.14 36.82 -42.48
CA LYS A 543 -20.45 36.14 -42.42
C LYS A 543 -20.37 34.60 -42.50
N GLN A 544 -19.28 34.06 -43.05
CA GLN A 544 -19.06 32.61 -43.15
C GLN A 544 -18.96 31.94 -41.76
N HIS A 545 -18.34 32.56 -40.76
CA HIS A 545 -18.12 31.91 -39.47
C HIS A 545 -19.37 31.81 -38.60
N LEU A 546 -20.28 32.79 -38.67
CA LEU A 546 -21.58 32.70 -38.00
C LEU A 546 -22.42 31.55 -38.58
N SER A 547 -22.35 31.33 -39.89
CA SER A 547 -23.02 30.21 -40.56
C SER A 547 -22.47 28.86 -40.11
N ILE A 548 -21.15 28.76 -39.89
CA ILE A 548 -20.49 27.55 -39.40
C ILE A 548 -20.89 27.25 -37.96
N ILE A 549 -20.89 28.25 -37.08
CA ILE A 549 -21.34 28.11 -35.68
C ILE A 549 -22.80 27.67 -35.63
N MET A 550 -23.66 28.28 -36.46
CA MET A 550 -25.07 27.93 -36.57
C MET A 550 -25.29 26.52 -37.12
N LYS A 551 -24.54 26.13 -38.15
CA LYS A 551 -24.56 24.78 -38.73
C LYS A 551 -24.15 23.73 -37.70
N HIS A 552 -23.08 23.98 -36.95
CA HIS A 552 -22.60 23.06 -35.90
C HIS A 552 -23.56 22.99 -34.70
N PHE A 553 -24.19 24.10 -34.31
CA PHE A 553 -25.28 24.09 -33.33
C PHE A 553 -26.47 23.25 -33.80
N ALA A 554 -26.81 23.36 -35.09
CA ALA A 554 -27.88 22.61 -35.72
C ALA A 554 -27.57 21.11 -35.77
N ASP A 555 -26.32 20.74 -36.10
CA ASP A 555 -25.83 19.36 -36.09
C ASP A 555 -25.89 18.77 -34.67
N PHE A 556 -25.48 19.53 -33.65
CA PHE A 556 -25.58 19.13 -32.22
C PHE A 556 -27.02 18.85 -31.78
N LEU A 557 -27.96 19.71 -32.16
CA LEU A 557 -29.39 19.52 -31.85
C LEU A 557 -29.99 18.26 -32.51
N GLU A 558 -29.39 17.79 -33.60
CA GLU A 558 -29.87 16.65 -34.36
C GLU A 558 -29.27 15.32 -33.86
N THR A 559 -27.98 15.31 -33.51
CA THR A 559 -27.25 14.14 -33.01
C THR A 559 -27.47 13.90 -31.52
N SER A 560 -27.42 14.94 -30.68
CA SER A 560 -27.39 14.80 -29.21
C SER A 560 -28.76 14.85 -28.53
N PHE A 561 -29.82 15.21 -29.27
CA PHE A 561 -31.20 15.34 -28.74
C PHE A 561 -32.20 14.46 -29.51
N HIS A 562 -31.99 13.15 -29.50
CA HIS A 562 -33.00 12.21 -30.01
C HIS A 562 -34.35 12.29 -29.25
N ARG A 563 -34.37 12.88 -28.06
CA ARG A 563 -35.58 13.41 -27.41
C ARG A 563 -35.32 14.88 -27.06
N ILE A 564 -35.92 15.83 -27.78
CA ILE A 564 -35.83 17.24 -27.41
C ILE A 564 -36.55 17.40 -26.07
N THR A 565 -35.80 17.57 -24.98
CA THR A 565 -36.35 17.88 -23.64
C THR A 565 -36.91 19.31 -23.64
N GLN A 566 -37.77 19.65 -22.66
CA GLN A 566 -38.31 21.02 -22.55
C GLN A 566 -37.22 22.09 -22.46
N THR A 567 -36.10 21.78 -21.80
CA THR A 567 -34.93 22.67 -21.69
C THR A 567 -34.27 22.93 -23.04
N GLY A 568 -34.14 21.90 -23.88
CA GLY A 568 -33.61 22.03 -25.25
C GLY A 568 -34.50 22.88 -26.16
N GLN A 569 -35.83 22.75 -26.05
CA GLN A 569 -36.77 23.58 -26.81
C GLN A 569 -36.63 25.07 -26.44
N ARG A 570 -36.48 25.38 -25.15
CA ARG A 570 -36.28 26.76 -24.68
C ARG A 570 -34.99 27.38 -25.22
N MET A 571 -33.87 26.65 -25.23
CA MET A 571 -32.62 27.16 -25.80
C MET A 571 -32.75 27.51 -27.29
N ILE A 572 -33.45 26.67 -28.05
CA ILE A 572 -33.69 26.93 -29.48
C ILE A 572 -34.54 28.19 -29.67
N ILE A 573 -35.60 28.35 -28.86
CA ILE A 573 -36.47 29.53 -28.91
C ILE A 573 -35.65 30.80 -28.63
N VAL A 574 -34.88 30.81 -27.54
CA VAL A 574 -34.04 31.97 -27.16
C VAL A 574 -33.02 32.32 -28.24
N LEU A 575 -32.38 31.32 -28.85
CA LEU A 575 -31.41 31.56 -29.92
C LEU A 575 -32.06 32.15 -31.17
N ILE A 576 -33.24 31.64 -31.56
CA ILE A 576 -33.99 32.20 -32.70
C ILE A 576 -34.46 33.63 -32.38
N GLN A 577 -34.95 33.90 -31.17
CA GLN A 577 -35.31 35.25 -30.74
C GLN A 577 -34.10 36.19 -30.81
N LEU A 578 -32.93 35.78 -30.33
CA LEU A 578 -31.68 36.55 -30.40
C LEU A 578 -31.25 36.88 -31.84
N LEU A 579 -31.37 35.93 -32.76
CA LEU A 579 -31.02 36.17 -34.16
C LEU A 579 -32.02 37.09 -34.87
N LEU A 580 -33.31 36.96 -34.53
CA LEU A 580 -34.38 37.80 -35.08
C LEU A 580 -34.28 39.23 -34.56
N SER A 581 -34.08 39.43 -33.25
CA SER A 581 -33.76 40.74 -32.67
C SER A 581 -32.48 41.31 -33.27
N GLY A 582 -31.58 40.40 -33.67
CA GLY A 582 -30.31 40.65 -34.31
C GLY A 582 -30.35 41.19 -35.74
N ASN A 583 -31.52 41.21 -36.38
CA ASN A 583 -31.70 41.39 -37.83
C ASN A 583 -31.00 40.33 -38.72
N TYR A 584 -30.61 39.18 -38.17
CA TYR A 584 -29.95 38.10 -38.91
C TYR A 584 -30.96 37.13 -39.56
N TRP A 585 -31.92 37.69 -40.29
CA TRP A 585 -33.09 36.95 -40.80
C TRP A 585 -32.73 35.87 -41.82
N SER A 586 -31.75 36.12 -42.69
CA SER A 586 -31.30 35.13 -43.69
C SER A 586 -30.74 33.89 -43.01
N ILE A 587 -29.99 34.07 -41.92
CA ILE A 587 -29.36 32.99 -41.17
C ILE A 587 -30.42 32.13 -40.47
N VAL A 588 -31.45 32.74 -39.91
CA VAL A 588 -32.60 32.02 -39.32
C VAL A 588 -33.31 31.16 -40.37
N MET A 589 -33.52 31.72 -41.57
CA MET A 589 -34.19 31.01 -42.65
C MET A 589 -33.34 29.86 -43.22
N ASP A 590 -32.05 30.10 -43.43
CA ASP A 590 -31.09 29.09 -43.90
C ASP A 590 -30.98 27.94 -42.89
N PHE A 591 -30.91 28.26 -41.59
CA PHE A 591 -30.90 27.28 -40.50
C PHE A 591 -32.11 26.32 -40.55
N PHE A 592 -33.32 26.84 -40.70
CA PHE A 592 -34.51 26.00 -40.81
C PHE A 592 -34.61 25.23 -42.14
N ASN A 593 -34.04 25.76 -43.21
CA ASN A 593 -34.05 25.12 -44.53
C ASN A 593 -33.03 23.98 -44.64
N GLU A 594 -31.85 24.14 -44.05
CA GLU A 594 -30.85 23.08 -43.94
C GLU A 594 -31.32 21.96 -42.99
N LYS A 595 -31.99 22.31 -41.88
CA LYS A 595 -32.46 21.33 -40.87
C LYS A 595 -33.95 21.01 -40.96
N LYS A 596 -34.30 20.23 -41.99
CA LYS A 596 -35.67 19.74 -42.24
C LYS A 596 -36.29 18.97 -41.06
N SER A 597 -35.48 18.27 -40.27
CA SER A 597 -35.94 17.50 -39.11
C SER A 597 -36.42 18.41 -37.96
N LEU A 598 -35.68 19.47 -37.66
CA LEU A 598 -36.02 20.48 -36.65
C LEU A 598 -37.26 21.26 -37.07
N LYS A 599 -37.31 21.68 -38.34
CA LYS A 599 -38.48 22.32 -38.95
C LYS A 599 -39.75 21.46 -38.83
N LYS A 600 -39.63 20.13 -38.91
CA LYS A 600 -40.75 19.19 -38.70
C LYS A 600 -41.15 19.06 -37.23
N LYS A 601 -40.20 19.14 -36.29
CA LYS A 601 -40.45 19.00 -34.84
C LYS A 601 -40.99 20.29 -34.20
N MET A 602 -40.57 21.46 -34.69
CA MET A 602 -40.97 22.78 -34.18
C MET A 602 -41.48 23.68 -35.33
N PRO A 603 -42.54 23.28 -36.05
CA PRO A 603 -43.04 24.04 -37.21
C PRO A 603 -43.52 25.44 -36.79
N TYR A 604 -44.08 25.56 -35.59
CA TYR A 604 -44.55 26.84 -35.05
C TYR A 604 -43.43 27.87 -34.90
N LEU A 605 -42.21 27.45 -34.54
CA LEU A 605 -41.09 28.37 -34.32
C LEU A 605 -40.57 28.92 -35.66
N PHE A 606 -40.57 28.08 -36.70
CA PHE A 606 -40.29 28.52 -38.07
C PHE A 606 -41.33 29.54 -38.53
N GLU A 607 -42.62 29.24 -38.35
CA GLU A 607 -43.70 30.14 -38.74
C GLU A 607 -43.68 31.46 -37.96
N LEU A 608 -43.40 31.43 -36.65
CA LEU A 608 -43.18 32.63 -35.84
C LEU A 608 -42.01 33.48 -36.35
N SER A 609 -40.92 32.83 -36.78
CA SER A 609 -39.79 33.52 -37.37
C SER A 609 -40.18 34.22 -38.68
N GLN A 610 -40.93 33.54 -39.56
CA GLN A 610 -41.45 34.15 -40.78
C GLN A 610 -42.40 35.31 -40.50
N TYR A 611 -43.24 35.15 -39.48
CA TYR A 611 -44.19 36.18 -39.06
C TYR A 611 -43.48 37.43 -38.55
N TYR A 612 -42.49 37.27 -37.68
CA TYR A 612 -41.68 38.37 -37.17
C TYR A 612 -40.92 39.10 -38.30
N ILE A 613 -40.34 38.36 -39.24
CA ILE A 613 -39.68 38.96 -40.42
C ILE A 613 -40.68 39.72 -41.30
N ALA A 614 -41.88 39.16 -41.53
CA ALA A 614 -42.92 39.82 -42.32
C ALA A 614 -43.44 41.09 -41.64
N LEU A 615 -43.54 41.10 -40.30
CA LEU A 615 -43.88 42.28 -39.49
C LEU A 615 -42.83 43.38 -39.66
N HIS A 616 -41.54 43.07 -39.55
CA HIS A 616 -40.46 44.05 -39.74
C HIS A 616 -40.39 44.59 -41.18
N ASN A 617 -40.71 43.77 -42.18
CA ASN A 617 -40.73 44.16 -43.59
C ASN A 617 -42.05 44.82 -44.05
N ASN A 618 -43.04 45.00 -43.17
CA ASN A 618 -44.38 45.52 -43.51
C ASN A 618 -45.11 44.75 -44.63
N GLU A 619 -44.98 43.41 -44.66
CA GLU A 619 -45.61 42.58 -45.70
C GLU A 619 -47.06 42.18 -45.33
N GLU A 620 -48.00 43.13 -45.36
CA GLU A 620 -49.39 42.97 -44.86
C GLU A 620 -50.11 41.69 -45.29
N ARG A 621 -50.05 41.33 -46.58
CA ARG A 621 -50.69 40.10 -47.10
C ARG A 621 -50.10 38.84 -46.48
N ARG A 622 -48.79 38.84 -46.21
CA ARG A 622 -48.05 37.70 -45.68
C ARG A 622 -48.26 37.60 -44.17
N ILE A 623 -48.27 38.73 -43.47
CA ILE A 623 -48.63 38.85 -42.05
C ILE A 623 -50.00 38.22 -41.80
N HIS A 624 -51.02 38.61 -42.56
CA HIS A 624 -52.39 38.10 -42.38
C HIS A 624 -52.48 36.57 -42.61
N THR A 625 -51.74 36.07 -43.61
CA THR A 625 -51.77 34.65 -43.98
C THR A 625 -51.01 33.76 -42.99
N ILE A 626 -49.92 34.26 -42.40
CA ILE A 626 -49.14 33.52 -41.40
C ILE A 626 -49.80 33.61 -40.03
N SER A 627 -50.31 34.79 -39.65
CA SER A 627 -51.01 35.02 -38.37
C SER A 627 -52.22 34.08 -38.21
N ALA A 628 -53.04 33.92 -39.25
CA ALA A 628 -54.19 33.00 -39.20
C ALA A 628 -53.79 31.53 -38.98
N ARG A 629 -52.63 31.10 -39.48
CA ARG A 629 -52.10 29.74 -39.29
C ARG A 629 -51.52 29.55 -37.89
N LEU A 630 -50.78 30.55 -37.40
CA LEU A 630 -50.19 30.55 -36.06
C LEU A 630 -51.26 30.58 -34.96
N ASP A 631 -52.33 31.35 -35.14
CA ASP A 631 -53.43 31.40 -34.18
C ASP A 631 -54.12 30.04 -34.02
N GLN A 632 -54.28 29.30 -35.13
CA GLN A 632 -54.81 27.93 -35.10
C GLN A 632 -53.86 26.89 -34.49
N THR A 633 -52.53 27.10 -34.54
CA THR A 633 -51.55 26.11 -34.07
C THR A 633 -51.07 26.33 -32.64
N ILE A 634 -50.84 27.58 -32.23
CA ILE A 634 -50.27 27.91 -30.92
C ILE A 634 -51.08 28.93 -30.11
N GLY A 635 -52.06 29.58 -30.74
CA GLY A 635 -52.90 30.62 -30.13
C GLY A 635 -52.24 31.99 -30.06
N ARG A 636 -53.06 33.04 -30.22
CA ARG A 636 -52.64 34.45 -30.25
C ARG A 636 -51.77 34.89 -29.07
N GLU A 637 -52.08 34.44 -27.85
CA GLU A 637 -51.31 34.80 -26.65
C GLU A 637 -49.84 34.37 -26.72
N ARG A 638 -49.54 33.18 -27.26
CA ARG A 638 -48.16 32.69 -27.40
C ARG A 638 -47.41 33.41 -28.53
N MET A 639 -48.13 33.79 -29.58
CA MET A 639 -47.57 34.59 -30.68
C MET A 639 -47.17 35.98 -30.19
N ASP A 640 -48.07 36.64 -29.45
CA ASP A 640 -47.82 37.97 -28.88
C ASP A 640 -46.70 37.92 -27.83
N ALA A 641 -46.67 36.88 -26.98
CA ALA A 641 -45.58 36.65 -26.03
C ALA A 641 -44.22 36.50 -26.72
N PHE A 642 -44.14 35.70 -27.79
CA PHE A 642 -42.90 35.51 -28.54
C PHE A 642 -42.41 36.82 -29.16
N ILE A 643 -43.30 37.62 -29.74
CA ILE A 643 -42.94 38.94 -30.32
C ILE A 643 -42.45 39.87 -29.22
N LYS A 644 -43.21 39.96 -28.11
CA LYS A 644 -42.87 40.83 -26.99
C LYS A 644 -41.50 40.48 -26.42
N GLU A 645 -41.23 39.20 -26.17
CA GLU A 645 -39.92 38.72 -25.71
C GLU A 645 -38.82 39.06 -26.73
N THR A 646 -39.07 38.90 -28.02
CA THR A 646 -38.10 39.21 -29.08
C THR A 646 -37.79 40.72 -29.16
N GLU A 647 -38.79 41.58 -29.02
CA GLU A 647 -38.63 43.03 -28.99
C GLU A 647 -37.99 43.52 -27.68
N GLU A 648 -38.28 42.89 -26.54
CA GLU A 648 -37.60 43.17 -25.27
C GLU A 648 -36.10 42.82 -25.36
N VAL A 649 -35.76 41.69 -25.98
CA VAL A 649 -34.37 41.31 -26.28
C VAL A 649 -33.73 42.31 -27.24
N LYS A 650 -34.45 42.76 -28.27
CA LYS A 650 -33.97 43.80 -29.20
C LYS A 650 -33.69 45.13 -28.50
N LEU A 651 -34.59 45.59 -27.64
CA LEU A 651 -34.43 46.82 -26.86
C LEU A 651 -33.25 46.73 -25.88
N ALA A 652 -33.02 45.55 -25.30
CA ALA A 652 -31.84 45.28 -24.48
C ALA A 652 -30.54 45.22 -25.30
N TRP A 653 -30.63 44.96 -26.60
CA TRP A 653 -29.49 44.93 -27.54
C TRP A 653 -29.12 46.32 -28.06
N GLU A 654 -30.11 47.22 -28.16
CA GLU A 654 -29.94 48.62 -28.57
C GLU A 654 -29.46 49.53 -27.43
N LYS A 655 -29.63 49.14 -26.17
CA LYS A 655 -29.12 49.82 -24.96
C LYS A 655 -27.73 49.31 -24.58
#